data_AF-A0A841H6A8-F1
#
_entry.id   AF-A0A841H6A8-F1
#
_cell.length_a   1.000
_cell.length_b   1.000
_cell.length_c   1.000
_cell.angle_alpha   90.00
_cell.angle_beta   90.00
_cell.angle_gamma   90.00
#
_symmetry.space_group_name_H-M   'P 1'
#
loop_
_entity.id
_entity.type
_entity.pdbx_description
1 polymer ?
#
loop_
_entity_poly.entity_id
_entity_poly.type
_entity_poly.pdbx_seq_one_letter_code
_entity_poly.pdbx_strand_id
1 'polypeptide(L)'
;MIKQSRTISRVAVRACAALVLVVLAACPGGDGGGGTGPDTRVRQVVVTAPSPSVEAGAAVQLSASARNAAGAAVGGSFTWTSSNSAVAAVAANGEVQGAAPGTATITATETGSGVAGSMGVTVVPAAVQSVVVDPAAASIQLGRTQNLTATLRDARGGVLTGRAVAWTTSNPAIATVNGAGVVTATGVGGPVTITANAEGRNGTAQITVLPVPIATLTIIPTGPHTLTPGATLILNAVAYDAQGNALSGRALSWTSANPAVASVSGTGVVSAVALGGPVAITATSEGVSATVQVTVALPPVATVTVSPAQQTLAPGATFQFTAVARDALVNPLTGRAVTWTTANPAFATVSATGLVTAHSEGQVTVTATVEGRSGTALITVTPAPIATLAITPAGPHTLVPGATLTLNAVARDAAGNALTGRSLSWTSGNPAVVSVSGTGVVTGVATGGPVAVTATSEGVSATVQVTVAPAPVATVSVTPPQDTVELRESIQFAAVALDAGGRPLTGRAVTWTISDPLIATVSPSGAVTGQAVGRATVMATVEGHTGTALITVIPRQAAAVTVDPRFLPLDAGQSRSLRVSAVDAAGAAILSPIVRFVSYGAEASVNPLGLVTANFTGQTFVISSVDHTSDTTFVAVLGEGSLLSTAFANGQVRPDVRPGTVVEIPVILDMSRASPAGDLGSVQGHLRYDVDVLEFQSAQSDLAGSVEINAPAAGIVNFAFAGTAPQGRPVFTVLTVRLRVLAAAPVGRYSALSLFYSALPTSTTFQNFVLPTSVSGRVRVVAP
;
A
#
# COMPACT_ATOMS: atom_id res chain seq x y z
N MET A 1 105.05 10.04 -20.15
CA MET A 1 105.79 10.93 -19.24
C MET A 1 107.25 10.52 -19.21
N ILE A 2 108.12 11.49 -19.43
CA ILE A 2 109.58 11.41 -19.56
C ILE A 2 110.23 11.42 -18.17
N LYS A 3 111.23 10.56 -17.92
CA LYS A 3 112.49 10.82 -17.15
C LYS A 3 113.24 9.49 -16.94
N GLN A 4 114.39 9.32 -17.61
CA GLN A 4 115.75 9.45 -17.07
C GLN A 4 116.21 8.31 -16.14
N SER A 5 117.21 7.55 -16.60
CA SER A 5 118.49 7.45 -15.88
C SER A 5 119.63 7.08 -16.82
N ARG A 6 120.76 7.77 -16.62
CA ARG A 6 122.09 7.64 -17.27
C ARG A 6 122.71 6.26 -16.91
N THR A 7 123.67 5.71 -17.63
CA THR A 7 125.11 6.02 -17.46
C THR A 7 125.99 5.39 -18.56
N ILE A 8 126.89 6.24 -19.04
CA ILE A 8 128.20 6.11 -19.72
C ILE A 8 128.94 4.76 -19.60
N SER A 9 129.50 4.27 -20.71
CA SER A 9 130.98 4.11 -20.84
C SER A 9 131.43 3.90 -22.29
N ARG A 10 132.26 4.84 -22.75
CA ARG A 10 133.10 4.74 -23.96
C ARG A 10 134.33 3.91 -23.63
N VAL A 11 134.79 3.05 -24.55
CA VAL A 11 136.23 2.88 -24.85
C VAL A 11 136.38 2.57 -26.33
N ALA A 12 137.14 3.42 -27.02
CA ALA A 12 137.74 3.15 -28.31
C ALA A 12 139.11 2.49 -28.09
N VAL A 13 139.47 1.47 -28.86
CA VAL A 13 140.87 1.12 -29.11
C VAL A 13 141.05 0.78 -30.60
N ARG A 14 142.17 1.30 -31.12
CA ARG A 14 142.63 1.33 -32.50
C ARG A 14 143.15 -0.03 -32.99
N ALA A 15 143.24 -0.08 -34.31
CA ALA A 15 144.15 -0.86 -35.14
C ALA A 15 145.47 -1.29 -34.46
N CYS A 16 145.96 -2.48 -34.82
CA CYS A 16 147.35 -2.65 -35.23
C CYS A 16 147.51 -3.93 -36.06
N ALA A 17 148.02 -3.76 -37.27
CA ALA A 17 148.69 -4.81 -38.01
C ALA A 17 149.95 -5.23 -37.24
N ALA A 18 150.26 -6.52 -37.24
CA ALA A 18 151.58 -7.00 -36.86
C ALA A 18 151.93 -8.21 -37.74
N LEU A 19 152.51 -7.87 -38.89
CA LEU A 19 153.41 -8.71 -39.65
C LEU A 19 154.59 -9.08 -38.73
N VAL A 20 154.76 -10.36 -38.40
CA VAL A 20 155.97 -10.84 -37.72
C VAL A 20 156.83 -11.57 -38.75
N LEU A 21 157.75 -10.78 -39.29
CA LEU A 21 158.97 -11.20 -39.94
C LEU A 21 159.99 -11.51 -38.84
N VAL A 22 160.57 -12.71 -38.82
CA VAL A 22 161.83 -12.95 -38.09
C VAL A 22 162.85 -13.47 -39.08
N VAL A 23 163.93 -12.69 -39.13
CA VAL A 23 165.08 -12.72 -40.03
C VAL A 23 166.13 -13.72 -39.52
N LEU A 24 166.86 -14.32 -40.45
CA LEU A 24 168.03 -15.15 -40.24
C LEU A 24 169.13 -14.45 -39.44
N ALA A 25 169.82 -15.19 -38.57
CA ALA A 25 171.20 -14.90 -38.17
C ALA A 25 172.04 -16.17 -38.34
N ALA A 26 173.21 -16.00 -38.97
CA ALA A 26 174.12 -17.03 -39.44
C ALA A 26 175.39 -17.12 -38.56
N CYS A 27 175.88 -18.37 -38.38
CA CYS A 27 177.29 -18.84 -38.27
C CYS A 27 178.23 -18.26 -37.15
N PRO A 28 179.43 -18.87 -36.85
CA PRO A 28 180.15 -19.95 -37.57
C PRO A 28 180.81 -21.08 -36.74
N GLY A 29 181.20 -22.17 -37.44
CA GLY A 29 182.57 -22.72 -37.39
C GLY A 29 182.84 -23.98 -36.55
N GLY A 30 183.24 -25.08 -37.21
CA GLY A 30 183.90 -26.23 -36.55
C GLY A 30 183.85 -27.57 -37.31
N ASP A 31 184.53 -27.62 -38.47
CA ASP A 31 185.02 -28.77 -39.29
C ASP A 31 184.56 -30.22 -39.07
N GLY A 32 184.17 -30.88 -40.19
CA GLY A 32 184.30 -32.34 -40.33
C GLY A 32 183.38 -33.05 -41.35
N GLY A 33 183.60 -32.88 -42.67
CA GLY A 33 183.41 -33.94 -43.70
C GLY A 33 182.01 -34.27 -44.27
N GLY A 34 181.74 -33.84 -45.52
CA GLY A 34 180.91 -34.55 -46.54
C GLY A 34 179.37 -34.50 -46.46
N GLY A 35 178.66 -33.94 -47.47
CA GLY A 35 177.20 -34.11 -47.61
C GLY A 35 176.43 -33.20 -48.58
N THR A 36 175.41 -33.79 -49.20
CA THR A 36 174.41 -33.41 -50.23
C THR A 36 173.67 -32.05 -50.10
N GLY A 37 173.21 -31.48 -51.24
CA GLY A 37 172.44 -30.21 -51.33
C GLY A 37 171.02 -30.21 -50.71
N PRO A 38 170.35 -29.03 -50.60
CA PRO A 38 169.16 -28.85 -49.78
C PRO A 38 167.94 -29.63 -50.32
N ASP A 39 167.35 -30.47 -49.47
CA ASP A 39 166.17 -31.28 -49.80
C ASP A 39 164.93 -30.39 -49.86
N THR A 40 164.45 -30.13 -51.08
CA THR A 40 163.23 -29.37 -51.36
C THR A 40 161.97 -30.24 -51.43
N ARG A 41 162.10 -31.57 -51.23
CA ARG A 41 160.96 -32.49 -51.31
C ARG A 41 160.04 -32.30 -50.11
N VAL A 42 158.75 -32.12 -50.40
CA VAL A 42 157.70 -32.09 -49.38
C VAL A 42 157.60 -33.48 -48.73
N ARG A 43 157.66 -33.51 -47.41
CA ARG A 43 157.54 -34.73 -46.59
C ARG A 43 156.37 -34.68 -45.62
N GLN A 44 155.89 -33.48 -45.28
CA GLN A 44 154.77 -33.29 -44.38
C GLN A 44 153.96 -32.05 -44.79
N VAL A 45 152.64 -32.13 -44.68
CA VAL A 45 151.76 -30.95 -44.76
C VAL A 45 151.11 -30.75 -43.38
N VAL A 46 151.18 -29.52 -42.87
CA VAL A 46 150.56 -29.13 -41.60
C VAL A 46 149.43 -28.17 -41.89
N VAL A 47 148.22 -28.54 -41.49
CA VAL A 47 147.01 -27.71 -41.59
C VAL A 47 146.76 -27.05 -40.23
N THR A 48 146.53 -25.74 -40.22
CA THR A 48 146.23 -24.96 -39.01
C THR A 48 145.02 -24.06 -39.21
N ALA A 49 144.33 -23.77 -38.11
CA ALA A 49 143.16 -22.90 -38.08
C ALA A 49 143.20 -21.99 -36.84
N PRO A 50 142.55 -20.81 -36.90
CA PRO A 50 142.31 -19.98 -35.72
C PRO A 50 141.47 -20.70 -34.65
N SER A 51 140.55 -21.57 -35.08
CA SER A 51 139.74 -22.43 -34.21
C SER A 51 139.44 -23.76 -34.90
N PRO A 52 139.39 -24.89 -34.16
CA PRO A 52 138.97 -26.18 -34.71
C PRO A 52 137.44 -26.31 -34.83
N SER A 53 136.68 -25.26 -34.48
CA SER A 53 135.23 -25.22 -34.58
C SER A 53 134.72 -23.95 -35.29
N VAL A 54 133.56 -24.09 -35.94
CA VAL A 54 132.84 -23.02 -36.65
C VAL A 54 131.33 -23.18 -36.41
N GLU A 55 130.57 -22.10 -36.26
CA GLU A 55 129.11 -22.20 -36.17
C GLU A 55 128.50 -22.49 -37.54
N ALA A 56 127.38 -23.22 -37.57
CA ALA A 56 126.61 -23.41 -38.81
C ALA A 56 126.25 -22.05 -39.44
N GLY A 57 126.47 -21.92 -40.75
CA GLY A 57 126.35 -20.70 -41.54
C GLY A 57 127.55 -19.74 -41.45
N ALA A 58 128.53 -19.96 -40.57
CA ALA A 58 129.76 -19.17 -40.48
C ALA A 58 130.89 -19.80 -41.31
N ALA A 59 131.98 -19.06 -41.52
CA ALA A 59 133.17 -19.53 -42.21
C ALA A 59 134.42 -19.35 -41.34
N VAL A 60 135.39 -20.25 -41.50
CA VAL A 60 136.71 -20.18 -40.86
C VAL A 60 137.78 -20.41 -41.92
N GLN A 61 138.82 -19.59 -41.93
CA GLN A 61 139.93 -19.73 -42.86
C GLN A 61 140.95 -20.74 -42.34
N LEU A 62 141.25 -21.78 -43.13
CA LEU A 62 142.37 -22.68 -42.87
C LEU A 62 143.62 -22.23 -43.61
N SER A 63 144.79 -22.62 -43.10
CA SER A 63 146.07 -22.46 -43.77
C SER A 63 146.85 -23.77 -43.74
N ALA A 64 147.55 -24.07 -44.84
CA ALA A 64 148.40 -25.24 -44.97
C ALA A 64 149.86 -24.82 -45.22
N SER A 65 150.81 -25.56 -44.64
CA SER A 65 152.24 -25.37 -44.86
C SER A 65 152.92 -26.69 -45.19
N ALA A 66 153.68 -26.73 -46.29
CA ALA A 66 154.47 -27.89 -46.70
C ALA A 66 155.85 -27.81 -46.04
N ARG A 67 156.36 -28.95 -45.55
CA ARG A 67 157.63 -29.04 -44.82
C ARG A 67 158.50 -30.15 -45.40
N ASN A 68 159.82 -29.93 -45.45
CA ASN A 68 160.79 -30.95 -45.84
C ASN A 68 161.14 -31.90 -44.67
N ALA A 69 162.02 -32.88 -44.88
CA ALA A 69 162.41 -33.85 -43.86
C ALA A 69 163.03 -33.21 -42.59
N ALA A 70 163.62 -32.03 -42.71
CA ALA A 70 164.19 -31.26 -41.60
C ALA A 70 163.16 -30.35 -40.89
N GLY A 71 161.88 -30.38 -41.32
CA GLY A 71 160.78 -29.60 -40.74
C GLY A 71 160.71 -28.14 -41.22
N ALA A 72 161.59 -27.71 -42.12
CA ALA A 72 161.60 -26.36 -42.69
C ALA A 72 160.48 -26.18 -43.72
N ALA A 73 159.85 -25.01 -43.72
CA ALA A 73 158.77 -24.68 -44.66
C ALA A 73 159.32 -24.58 -46.09
N VAL A 74 158.65 -25.25 -47.03
CA VAL A 74 158.91 -25.19 -48.46
C VAL A 74 157.66 -24.69 -49.17
N GLY A 75 157.82 -23.92 -50.25
CA GLY A 75 156.68 -23.41 -51.03
C GLY A 75 155.85 -24.55 -51.60
N GLY A 76 154.51 -24.43 -51.56
CA GLY A 76 153.60 -25.45 -52.09
C GLY A 76 152.24 -24.85 -52.42
N SER A 77 151.57 -25.43 -53.42
CA SER A 77 150.16 -25.18 -53.73
C SER A 77 149.33 -26.33 -53.17
N PHE A 78 148.16 -26.01 -52.61
CA PHE A 78 147.32 -27.00 -51.93
C PHE A 78 145.98 -27.16 -52.61
N THR A 79 145.57 -28.40 -52.81
CA THR A 79 144.18 -28.75 -53.13
C THR A 79 143.46 -29.13 -51.84
N TRP A 80 142.30 -28.54 -51.62
CA TRP A 80 141.51 -28.74 -50.41
C TRP A 80 140.33 -29.65 -50.67
N THR A 81 140.12 -30.60 -49.76
CA THR A 81 138.98 -31.52 -49.80
C THR A 81 138.35 -31.63 -48.43
N SER A 82 137.03 -31.84 -48.39
CA SER A 82 136.29 -32.10 -47.16
C SER A 82 135.79 -33.54 -47.18
N SER A 83 135.92 -34.23 -46.05
CA SER A 83 135.33 -35.56 -45.88
C SER A 83 133.81 -35.55 -45.89
N ASN A 84 133.18 -34.39 -45.60
CA ASN A 84 131.73 -34.22 -45.66
C ASN A 84 131.38 -32.74 -45.90
N SER A 85 131.17 -32.37 -47.17
CA SER A 85 130.83 -31.00 -47.56
C SER A 85 129.42 -30.56 -47.13
N ALA A 86 128.53 -31.49 -46.78
CA ALA A 86 127.22 -31.16 -46.20
C ALA A 86 127.33 -30.71 -44.72
N VAL A 87 128.44 -31.03 -44.05
CA VAL A 87 128.78 -30.55 -42.71
C VAL A 87 129.68 -29.33 -42.80
N ALA A 88 130.83 -29.43 -43.48
CA ALA A 88 131.74 -28.30 -43.69
C ALA A 88 132.30 -28.32 -45.12
N ALA A 89 131.94 -27.33 -45.93
CA ALA A 89 132.45 -27.19 -47.30
C ALA A 89 133.74 -26.37 -47.29
N VAL A 90 134.78 -26.81 -48.01
CA VAL A 90 136.03 -26.07 -48.13
C VAL A 90 136.20 -25.54 -49.56
N ALA A 91 136.48 -24.26 -49.69
CA ALA A 91 136.79 -23.61 -50.96
C ALA A 91 138.27 -23.80 -51.35
N ALA A 92 138.61 -23.53 -52.61
CA ALA A 92 139.96 -23.72 -53.13
C ALA A 92 141.04 -22.87 -52.42
N ASN A 93 140.63 -21.76 -51.79
CA ASN A 93 141.48 -20.91 -50.97
C ASN A 93 141.66 -21.40 -49.52
N GLY A 94 141.06 -22.54 -49.14
CA GLY A 94 141.09 -23.07 -47.77
C GLY A 94 140.04 -22.48 -46.82
N GLU A 95 139.11 -21.67 -47.30
CA GLU A 95 137.99 -21.17 -46.50
C GLU A 95 136.96 -22.29 -46.28
N VAL A 96 136.66 -22.60 -45.02
CA VAL A 96 135.71 -23.64 -44.62
C VAL A 96 134.41 -23.01 -44.15
N GLN A 97 133.33 -23.23 -44.89
CA GLN A 97 131.98 -22.83 -44.51
C GLN A 97 131.29 -23.97 -43.75
N GLY A 98 130.87 -23.71 -42.51
CA GLY A 98 130.04 -24.64 -41.75
C GLY A 98 128.62 -24.66 -42.32
N ALA A 99 128.17 -25.79 -42.86
CA ALA A 99 126.85 -25.94 -43.47
C ALA A 99 125.83 -26.54 -42.48
N ALA A 100 126.18 -27.62 -41.79
CA ALA A 100 125.31 -28.28 -40.81
C ALA A 100 126.12 -28.78 -39.60
N PRO A 101 125.53 -28.85 -38.39
CA PRO A 101 126.22 -29.36 -37.21
C PRO A 101 126.78 -30.77 -37.41
N GLY A 102 128.02 -31.00 -36.99
CA GLY A 102 128.71 -32.28 -37.17
C GLY A 102 130.22 -32.09 -37.24
N THR A 103 130.95 -33.14 -37.58
CA THR A 103 132.41 -33.08 -37.77
C THR A 103 132.78 -33.44 -39.20
N ALA A 104 133.68 -32.69 -39.81
CA ALA A 104 134.28 -32.99 -41.10
C ALA A 104 135.80 -32.87 -41.01
N THR A 105 136.52 -33.76 -41.66
CA THR A 105 137.98 -33.68 -41.79
C THR A 105 138.29 -32.92 -43.06
N ILE A 106 139.03 -31.82 -42.94
CA ILE A 106 139.50 -31.02 -44.07
C ILE A 106 140.94 -31.39 -44.36
N THR A 107 141.20 -31.83 -45.58
CA THR A 107 142.51 -32.32 -46.04
C THR A 107 143.08 -31.35 -47.07
N ALA A 108 144.27 -30.85 -46.82
CA ALA A 108 145.10 -30.13 -47.78
C ALA A 108 146.14 -31.08 -48.37
N THR A 109 146.11 -31.26 -49.69
CA THR A 109 147.08 -32.08 -50.41
C THR A 109 147.98 -31.18 -51.24
N GLU A 110 149.30 -31.29 -51.06
CA GLU A 110 150.25 -30.52 -51.86
C GLU A 110 150.30 -31.06 -53.29
N THR A 111 150.17 -30.18 -54.29
CA THR A 111 149.87 -30.56 -55.67
C THR A 111 151.02 -31.26 -56.39
N GLY A 112 152.28 -30.97 -56.04
CA GLY A 112 153.46 -31.55 -56.70
C GLY A 112 153.89 -32.92 -56.17
N SER A 113 153.70 -33.17 -54.87
CA SER A 113 154.18 -34.36 -54.15
C SER A 113 153.07 -35.35 -53.78
N GLY A 114 151.82 -34.89 -53.73
CA GLY A 114 150.69 -35.69 -53.25
C GLY A 114 150.68 -35.92 -51.73
N VAL A 115 151.61 -35.32 -50.97
CA VAL A 115 151.62 -35.40 -49.50
C VAL A 115 150.46 -34.59 -48.94
N ALA A 116 149.71 -35.16 -48.00
CA ALA A 116 148.52 -34.55 -47.43
C ALA A 116 148.65 -34.31 -45.92
N GLY A 117 147.98 -33.27 -45.45
CA GLY A 117 147.78 -32.96 -44.04
C GLY A 117 146.29 -32.71 -43.81
N SER A 118 145.78 -33.08 -42.64
CA SER A 118 144.36 -32.94 -42.35
C SER A 118 144.11 -32.34 -40.97
N MET A 119 142.95 -31.70 -40.83
CA MET A 119 142.45 -31.16 -39.57
C MET A 119 140.97 -31.48 -39.43
N GLY A 120 140.56 -31.94 -38.24
CA GLY A 120 139.13 -32.05 -37.91
C GLY A 120 138.53 -30.67 -37.69
N VAL A 121 137.42 -30.38 -38.38
CA VAL A 121 136.59 -29.20 -38.17
C VAL A 121 135.26 -29.65 -37.58
N THR A 122 134.91 -29.11 -36.42
CA THR A 122 133.62 -29.35 -35.78
C THR A 122 132.69 -28.17 -36.04
N VAL A 123 131.61 -28.40 -36.78
CA VAL A 123 130.54 -27.43 -36.98
C VAL A 123 129.55 -27.54 -35.82
N VAL A 124 129.38 -26.46 -35.07
CA VAL A 124 128.44 -26.42 -33.93
C VAL A 124 127.13 -25.72 -34.34
N PRO A 125 125.99 -26.04 -33.71
CA PRO A 125 124.73 -25.33 -33.98
C PRO A 125 124.85 -23.84 -33.68
N ALA A 126 124.27 -22.98 -34.51
CA ALA A 126 124.18 -21.54 -34.23
C ALA A 126 123.36 -21.29 -32.96
N ALA A 127 123.82 -20.40 -32.08
CA ALA A 127 123.14 -20.10 -30.82
C ALA A 127 121.88 -19.23 -31.06
N VAL A 128 120.83 -19.47 -30.27
CA VAL A 128 119.66 -18.57 -30.26
C VAL A 128 120.05 -17.22 -29.65
N GLN A 129 119.91 -16.13 -30.41
CA GLN A 129 120.18 -14.77 -29.94
C GLN A 129 118.89 -14.03 -29.55
N SER A 130 117.79 -14.24 -30.26
CA SER A 130 116.51 -13.61 -29.95
C SER A 130 115.33 -14.55 -30.18
N VAL A 131 114.29 -14.41 -29.36
CA VAL A 131 113.00 -15.09 -29.49
C VAL A 131 111.94 -14.01 -29.68
N VAL A 132 111.19 -14.08 -30.78
CA VAL A 132 110.08 -13.17 -31.08
C VAL A 132 108.79 -13.96 -31.05
N VAL A 133 107.82 -13.52 -30.25
CA VAL A 133 106.50 -14.16 -30.16
C VAL A 133 105.48 -13.33 -30.92
N ASP A 134 104.73 -13.98 -31.79
CA ASP A 134 103.65 -13.37 -32.58
C ASP A 134 102.31 -14.13 -32.39
N PRO A 135 101.19 -13.43 -32.16
CA PRO A 135 101.09 -12.00 -31.87
C PRO A 135 101.74 -11.61 -30.53
N ALA A 136 102.32 -10.41 -30.46
CA ALA A 136 102.91 -9.88 -29.23
C ALA A 136 101.86 -9.51 -28.15
N ALA A 137 100.61 -9.32 -28.55
CA ALA A 137 99.48 -9.21 -27.64
C ALA A 137 98.19 -9.69 -28.31
N ALA A 138 97.29 -10.30 -27.54
CA ALA A 138 95.97 -10.71 -28.00
C ALA A 138 94.92 -10.57 -26.91
N SER A 139 93.67 -10.29 -27.33
CA SER A 139 92.50 -10.35 -26.46
C SER A 139 91.62 -11.52 -26.90
N ILE A 140 91.33 -12.43 -25.98
CA ILE A 140 90.54 -13.65 -26.26
C ILE A 140 89.35 -13.77 -25.32
N GLN A 141 88.23 -14.29 -25.80
CA GLN A 141 87.08 -14.56 -24.94
C GLN A 141 87.33 -15.82 -24.10
N LEU A 142 86.78 -15.84 -22.87
CA LEU A 142 86.81 -17.01 -21.99
C LEU A 142 86.38 -18.29 -22.74
N GLY A 143 87.16 -19.37 -22.59
CA GLY A 143 86.92 -20.65 -23.26
C GLY A 143 87.40 -20.74 -24.71
N ARG A 144 87.95 -19.65 -25.29
CA ARG A 144 88.59 -19.67 -26.62
C ARG A 144 90.11 -19.87 -26.50
N THR A 145 90.73 -20.21 -27.63
CA THR A 145 92.17 -20.42 -27.74
C THR A 145 92.82 -19.41 -28.68
N GLN A 146 94.11 -19.14 -28.47
CA GLN A 146 94.98 -18.34 -29.34
C GLN A 146 96.27 -19.08 -29.60
N ASN A 147 96.66 -19.21 -30.86
CA ASN A 147 97.98 -19.75 -31.21
C ASN A 147 99.03 -18.64 -31.14
N LEU A 148 100.14 -18.92 -30.46
CA LEU A 148 101.34 -18.08 -30.48
C LEU A 148 102.46 -18.80 -31.23
N THR A 149 103.20 -18.05 -32.04
CA THR A 149 104.36 -18.57 -32.77
C THR A 149 105.63 -17.93 -32.22
N ALA A 150 106.61 -18.76 -31.85
CA ALA A 150 107.94 -18.29 -31.44
C ALA A 150 108.93 -18.42 -32.62
N THR A 151 109.41 -17.29 -33.13
CA THR A 151 110.45 -17.25 -34.15
C THR A 151 111.81 -17.03 -33.49
N LEU A 152 112.70 -18.00 -33.64
CA LEU A 152 114.06 -17.97 -33.09
C LEU A 152 115.02 -17.43 -34.13
N ARG A 153 115.94 -16.53 -33.74
CA ARG A 153 116.95 -15.99 -34.64
C ARG A 153 118.35 -16.07 -34.06
N ASP A 154 119.33 -16.33 -34.93
CA ASP A 154 120.75 -16.25 -34.60
C ASP A 154 121.25 -14.79 -34.53
N ALA A 155 122.53 -14.59 -34.21
CA ALA A 155 123.13 -13.26 -34.12
C ALA A 155 123.16 -12.48 -35.45
N ARG A 156 122.98 -13.18 -36.58
CA ARG A 156 122.94 -12.61 -37.94
C ARG A 156 121.50 -12.37 -38.43
N GLY A 157 120.51 -12.67 -37.60
CA GLY A 157 119.09 -12.49 -37.91
C GLY A 157 118.46 -13.66 -38.69
N GLY A 158 119.21 -14.73 -38.98
CA GLY A 158 118.71 -15.93 -39.65
C GLY A 158 117.77 -16.72 -38.75
N VAL A 159 116.70 -17.30 -39.30
CA VAL A 159 115.72 -18.07 -38.54
C VAL A 159 116.27 -19.45 -38.19
N LEU A 160 116.17 -19.83 -36.92
CA LEU A 160 116.57 -21.15 -36.43
C LEU A 160 115.35 -22.06 -36.34
N THR A 161 115.44 -23.25 -36.94
CA THR A 161 114.38 -24.27 -36.94
C THR A 161 114.80 -25.50 -36.13
N GLY A 162 113.84 -26.35 -35.76
CA GLY A 162 114.10 -27.61 -35.04
C GLY A 162 114.57 -27.46 -33.58
N ARG A 163 114.51 -26.26 -33.00
CA ARG A 163 114.84 -26.02 -31.59
C ARG A 163 113.60 -26.15 -30.72
N ALA A 164 113.80 -26.69 -29.52
CA ALA A 164 112.74 -26.76 -28.52
C ALA A 164 112.42 -25.36 -27.96
N VAL A 165 111.13 -25.05 -27.87
CA VAL A 165 110.62 -23.84 -27.23
C VAL A 165 109.80 -24.25 -26.03
N ALA A 166 110.21 -23.81 -24.84
CA ALA A 166 109.47 -24.01 -23.61
C ALA A 166 108.54 -22.83 -23.37
N TRP A 167 107.24 -23.10 -23.22
CA TRP A 167 106.22 -22.09 -22.98
C TRP A 167 105.82 -22.04 -21.51
N THR A 168 105.67 -20.85 -20.97
CA THR A 168 105.19 -20.62 -19.60
C THR A 168 104.17 -19.49 -19.55
N THR A 169 103.27 -19.54 -18.57
CA THR A 169 102.29 -18.48 -18.29
C THR A 169 102.57 -17.88 -16.92
N SER A 170 102.43 -16.57 -16.79
CA SER A 170 102.52 -15.88 -15.51
C SER A 170 101.30 -16.09 -14.61
N ASN A 171 100.15 -16.48 -15.17
CA ASN A 171 98.95 -16.77 -14.39
C ASN A 171 98.06 -17.84 -15.07
N PRO A 172 98.18 -19.12 -14.67
CA PRO A 172 97.39 -20.21 -15.24
C PRO A 172 95.89 -20.15 -14.89
N ALA A 173 95.49 -19.37 -13.88
CA ALA A 173 94.07 -19.19 -13.54
C ALA A 173 93.33 -18.29 -14.56
N ILE A 174 94.06 -17.50 -15.34
CA ILE A 174 93.51 -16.63 -16.39
C ILE A 174 93.77 -17.24 -17.77
N ALA A 175 95.01 -17.68 -18.05
CA ALA A 175 95.36 -18.30 -19.31
C ALA A 175 96.45 -19.37 -19.14
N THR A 176 96.23 -20.55 -19.71
CA THR A 176 97.25 -21.61 -19.80
C THR A 176 97.87 -21.65 -21.19
N VAL A 177 99.08 -22.18 -21.32
CA VAL A 177 99.75 -22.37 -22.61
C VAL A 177 100.31 -23.79 -22.66
N ASN A 178 100.14 -24.48 -23.78
CA ASN A 178 100.71 -25.81 -23.97
C ASN A 178 102.09 -25.75 -24.68
N GLY A 179 102.74 -26.91 -24.83
CA GLY A 179 104.06 -27.00 -25.47
C GLY A 179 104.09 -26.59 -26.95
N ALA A 180 102.94 -26.50 -27.62
CA ALA A 180 102.82 -26.02 -29.00
C ALA A 180 102.57 -24.51 -29.11
N GLY A 181 102.55 -23.78 -27.99
CA GLY A 181 102.25 -22.34 -27.99
C GLY A 181 100.77 -22.00 -28.11
N VAL A 182 99.87 -22.98 -27.93
CA VAL A 182 98.42 -22.73 -27.90
C VAL A 182 98.03 -22.26 -26.51
N VAL A 183 97.51 -21.04 -26.43
CA VAL A 183 97.00 -20.42 -25.21
C VAL A 183 95.50 -20.73 -25.09
N THR A 184 95.06 -21.18 -23.92
CA THR A 184 93.65 -21.42 -23.60
C THR A 184 93.20 -20.44 -22.51
N ALA A 185 92.12 -19.69 -22.77
CA ALA A 185 91.52 -18.79 -21.80
C ALA A 185 90.73 -19.56 -20.73
N THR A 186 91.19 -19.51 -19.48
CA THR A 186 90.61 -20.25 -18.35
C THR A 186 89.91 -19.36 -17.32
N GLY A 187 90.24 -18.07 -17.27
CA GLY A 187 89.58 -17.09 -16.39
C GLY A 187 89.65 -15.68 -16.99
N VAL A 188 88.69 -14.83 -16.66
CA VAL A 188 88.62 -13.45 -17.16
C VAL A 188 89.64 -12.57 -16.43
N GLY A 189 90.32 -11.68 -17.15
CA GLY A 189 91.32 -10.76 -16.59
C GLY A 189 92.59 -10.66 -17.42
N GLY A 190 93.64 -10.08 -16.83
CA GLY A 190 94.93 -9.86 -17.49
C GLY A 190 95.35 -8.37 -17.51
N PRO A 191 96.45 -8.04 -18.21
CA PRO A 191 97.17 -8.91 -19.14
C PRO A 191 98.04 -9.96 -18.43
N VAL A 192 98.05 -11.19 -18.97
CA VAL A 192 98.90 -12.31 -18.57
C VAL A 192 100.06 -12.41 -19.55
N THR A 193 101.29 -12.43 -19.02
CA THR A 193 102.48 -12.65 -19.83
C THR A 193 102.66 -14.13 -20.13
N ILE A 194 102.69 -14.49 -21.42
CA ILE A 194 103.11 -15.81 -21.93
C ILE A 194 104.55 -15.69 -22.41
N THR A 195 105.44 -16.55 -21.92
CA THR A 195 106.88 -16.50 -22.24
C THR A 195 107.29 -17.74 -23.00
N ALA A 196 107.86 -17.54 -24.18
CA ALA A 196 108.60 -18.54 -24.94
C ALA A 196 110.09 -18.47 -24.56
N ASN A 197 110.63 -19.54 -24.01
CA ASN A 197 112.05 -19.69 -23.71
C ASN A 197 112.69 -20.68 -24.70
N ALA A 198 113.80 -20.29 -25.32
CA ALA A 198 114.65 -21.18 -26.09
C ALA A 198 116.11 -20.87 -25.76
N GLU A 199 116.86 -21.86 -25.29
CA GLU A 199 118.30 -21.76 -24.98
C GLU A 199 118.65 -20.56 -24.08
N GLY A 200 117.79 -20.26 -23.09
CA GLY A 200 118.00 -19.16 -22.15
C GLY A 200 117.61 -17.77 -22.66
N ARG A 201 117.08 -17.66 -23.89
CA ARG A 201 116.50 -16.41 -24.42
C ARG A 201 114.98 -16.45 -24.37
N ASN A 202 114.36 -15.31 -24.06
CA ASN A 202 112.93 -15.17 -23.88
C ASN A 202 112.33 -14.24 -24.93
N GLY A 203 111.13 -14.62 -25.40
CA GLY A 203 110.19 -13.74 -26.08
C GLY A 203 108.85 -13.82 -25.36
N THR A 204 108.07 -12.74 -25.37
CA THR A 204 106.84 -12.66 -24.57
C THR A 204 105.66 -12.16 -25.39
N ALA A 205 104.47 -12.65 -25.06
CA ALA A 205 103.20 -12.09 -25.50
C ALA A 205 102.30 -11.74 -24.32
N GLN A 206 101.46 -10.70 -24.46
CA GLN A 206 100.47 -10.30 -23.46
C GLN A 206 99.08 -10.78 -23.85
N ILE A 207 98.43 -11.56 -22.98
CA ILE A 207 97.10 -12.10 -23.22
C ILE A 207 96.10 -11.48 -22.26
N THR A 208 95.06 -10.84 -22.79
CA THR A 208 93.92 -10.37 -21.99
C THR A 208 92.71 -11.24 -22.28
N VAL A 209 92.09 -11.80 -21.23
CA VAL A 209 90.89 -12.63 -21.37
C VAL A 209 89.65 -11.80 -21.07
N LEU A 210 88.77 -11.66 -22.05
CA LEU A 210 87.50 -10.96 -21.95
C LEU A 210 86.38 -11.93 -21.53
N PRO A 211 85.36 -11.46 -20.79
CA PRO A 211 84.18 -12.27 -20.51
C PRO A 211 83.38 -12.52 -21.80
N VAL A 212 82.56 -13.58 -21.80
CA VAL A 212 81.57 -13.80 -22.88
C VAL A 212 80.51 -12.70 -22.81
N PRO A 213 80.20 -11.97 -23.89
CA PRO A 213 79.21 -10.89 -23.85
C PRO A 213 77.80 -11.44 -23.68
N ILE A 214 76.95 -10.68 -22.97
CA ILE A 214 75.51 -10.96 -22.90
C ILE A 214 74.89 -10.59 -24.25
N ALA A 215 74.16 -11.53 -24.86
CA ALA A 215 73.39 -11.29 -26.09
C ALA A 215 71.93 -10.96 -25.79
N THR A 216 71.33 -11.65 -24.83
CA THR A 216 69.94 -11.41 -24.42
C THR A 216 69.79 -11.50 -22.90
N LEU A 217 68.75 -10.83 -22.39
CA LEU A 217 68.34 -10.88 -21.00
C LEU A 217 66.86 -11.29 -20.96
N THR A 218 66.49 -12.17 -20.05
CA THR A 218 65.09 -12.60 -19.88
C THR A 218 64.67 -12.44 -18.43
N ILE A 219 63.55 -11.75 -18.20
CA ILE A 219 62.92 -11.63 -16.88
C ILE A 219 61.94 -12.78 -16.67
N ILE A 220 61.97 -13.38 -15.48
CA ILE A 220 61.08 -14.48 -15.07
C ILE A 220 60.40 -14.08 -13.74
N PRO A 221 59.06 -14.24 -13.61
CA PRO A 221 58.11 -14.67 -14.65
C PRO A 221 57.96 -13.68 -15.82
N THR A 222 57.71 -14.21 -17.02
CA THR A 222 57.49 -13.42 -18.24
C THR A 222 56.06 -12.87 -18.33
N GLY A 223 55.85 -11.86 -19.19
CA GLY A 223 54.53 -11.30 -19.47
C GLY A 223 54.06 -10.25 -18.46
N PRO A 224 52.95 -9.53 -18.75
CA PRO A 224 52.43 -8.52 -17.85
C PRO A 224 51.83 -9.13 -16.58
N HIS A 225 52.01 -8.47 -15.45
CA HIS A 225 51.48 -8.89 -14.15
C HIS A 225 50.54 -7.84 -13.58
N THR A 226 49.46 -8.28 -12.94
CA THR A 226 48.56 -7.39 -12.18
C THR A 226 48.64 -7.74 -10.69
N LEU A 227 48.95 -6.76 -9.86
CA LEU A 227 49.10 -6.90 -8.41
C LEU A 227 48.06 -6.05 -7.69
N THR A 228 47.64 -6.49 -6.50
CA THR A 228 46.89 -5.64 -5.57
C THR A 228 47.83 -4.75 -4.77
N PRO A 229 47.41 -3.55 -4.33
CA PRO A 229 48.24 -2.71 -3.46
C PRO A 229 48.75 -3.49 -2.23
N GLY A 230 50.03 -3.34 -1.91
CA GLY A 230 50.72 -4.07 -0.85
C GLY A 230 51.23 -5.46 -1.23
N ALA A 231 50.80 -6.03 -2.36
CA ALA A 231 51.33 -7.31 -2.84
C ALA A 231 52.76 -7.16 -3.37
N THR A 232 53.50 -8.27 -3.36
CA THR A 232 54.87 -8.34 -3.88
C THR A 232 55.00 -9.39 -4.96
N LEU A 233 55.82 -9.11 -5.96
CA LEU A 233 56.22 -10.03 -7.02
C LEU A 233 57.74 -10.12 -7.06
N ILE A 234 58.27 -11.34 -6.98
CA ILE A 234 59.72 -11.56 -7.12
C ILE A 234 60.00 -11.80 -8.60
N LEU A 235 60.82 -10.94 -9.19
CA LEU A 235 61.36 -11.11 -10.53
C LEU A 235 62.81 -11.57 -10.44
N ASN A 236 63.19 -12.50 -11.31
CA ASN A 236 64.57 -12.87 -11.56
C ASN A 236 64.94 -12.51 -13.01
N ALA A 237 66.23 -12.36 -13.30
CA ALA A 237 66.71 -12.16 -14.67
C ALA A 237 67.87 -13.09 -14.99
N VAL A 238 67.81 -13.73 -16.16
CA VAL A 238 68.85 -14.64 -16.66
C VAL A 238 69.44 -14.06 -17.93
N ALA A 239 70.76 -13.90 -17.94
CA ALA A 239 71.52 -13.46 -19.09
C ALA A 239 71.91 -14.67 -19.96
N TYR A 240 71.86 -14.52 -21.28
CA TYR A 240 72.26 -15.56 -22.23
C TYR A 240 73.32 -15.04 -23.20
N ASP A 241 74.23 -15.92 -23.61
CA ASP A 241 75.16 -15.64 -24.71
C ASP A 241 74.48 -15.75 -26.08
N ALA A 242 75.23 -15.48 -27.16
CA ALA A 242 74.72 -15.55 -28.53
C ALA A 242 74.35 -16.97 -29.00
N GLN A 243 74.73 -18.00 -28.23
CA GLN A 243 74.40 -19.40 -28.48
C GLN A 243 73.21 -19.88 -27.63
N GLY A 244 72.65 -19.02 -26.78
CA GLY A 244 71.54 -19.34 -25.89
C GLY A 244 71.94 -20.03 -24.59
N ASN A 245 73.23 -20.06 -24.23
CA ASN A 245 73.68 -20.60 -22.94
C ASN A 245 73.50 -19.55 -21.84
N ALA A 246 73.01 -19.97 -20.68
CA ALA A 246 72.85 -19.07 -19.53
C ALA A 246 74.22 -18.66 -18.95
N LEU A 247 74.40 -17.36 -18.73
CA LEU A 247 75.58 -16.76 -18.12
C LEU A 247 75.30 -16.49 -16.63
N SER A 248 76.05 -17.14 -15.74
CA SER A 248 75.93 -16.97 -14.29
C SER A 248 76.88 -15.89 -13.76
N GLY A 249 76.61 -15.41 -12.54
CA GLY A 249 77.46 -14.43 -11.84
C GLY A 249 77.42 -13.01 -12.40
N ARG A 250 76.48 -12.70 -13.29
CA ARG A 250 76.33 -11.37 -13.89
C ARG A 250 75.60 -10.42 -12.94
N ALA A 251 76.14 -9.22 -12.76
CA ALA A 251 75.51 -8.20 -11.93
C ALA A 251 74.25 -7.67 -12.62
N LEU A 252 73.16 -7.57 -11.85
CA LEU A 252 71.88 -7.05 -12.30
C LEU A 252 71.60 -5.69 -11.66
N SER A 253 71.04 -4.79 -12.45
CA SER A 253 70.46 -3.54 -11.97
C SER A 253 68.98 -3.50 -12.32
N TRP A 254 68.14 -3.18 -11.34
CA TRP A 254 66.69 -3.12 -11.49
C TRP A 254 66.21 -1.68 -11.37
N THR A 255 65.30 -1.28 -12.25
CA THR A 255 64.68 0.04 -12.24
C THR A 255 63.18 -0.08 -12.47
N SER A 256 62.43 0.85 -11.88
CA SER A 256 61.00 1.02 -12.14
C SER A 256 60.76 2.35 -12.83
N ALA A 257 59.97 2.35 -13.90
CA ALA A 257 59.56 3.56 -14.59
C ALA A 257 58.67 4.48 -13.71
N ASN A 258 57.98 3.92 -12.70
CA ASN A 258 57.19 4.69 -11.75
C ASN A 258 57.18 3.98 -10.37
N PRO A 259 58.18 4.26 -9.51
CA PRO A 259 58.27 3.68 -8.17
C PRO A 259 57.10 4.03 -7.25
N ALA A 260 56.36 5.11 -7.51
CA ALA A 260 55.19 5.50 -6.70
C ALA A 260 53.99 4.58 -6.94
N VAL A 261 53.93 3.89 -8.08
CA VAL A 261 52.91 2.88 -8.40
C VAL A 261 53.44 1.48 -8.10
N ALA A 262 54.63 1.14 -8.61
CA ALA A 262 55.30 -0.14 -8.36
C ALA A 262 56.79 0.07 -8.17
N SER A 263 57.32 -0.14 -6.96
CA SER A 263 58.76 -0.04 -6.67
C SER A 263 59.45 -1.37 -6.88
N VAL A 264 60.71 -1.37 -7.32
CA VAL A 264 61.53 -2.59 -7.40
C VAL A 264 62.81 -2.42 -6.57
N SER A 265 63.17 -3.45 -5.82
CA SER A 265 64.42 -3.50 -5.06
C SER A 265 65.60 -3.92 -5.93
N GLY A 266 66.83 -3.73 -5.43
CA GLY A 266 68.05 -4.16 -6.13
C GLY A 266 68.15 -5.67 -6.38
N THR A 267 67.33 -6.49 -5.70
CA THR A 267 67.27 -7.95 -5.89
C THR A 267 66.09 -8.40 -6.76
N GLY A 268 65.34 -7.47 -7.37
CA GLY A 268 64.23 -7.81 -8.26
C GLY A 268 62.88 -8.04 -7.55
N VAL A 269 62.77 -7.76 -6.26
CA VAL A 269 61.47 -7.80 -5.57
C VAL A 269 60.69 -6.52 -5.89
N VAL A 270 59.57 -6.67 -6.59
CA VAL A 270 58.61 -5.62 -6.90
C VAL A 270 57.56 -5.54 -5.80
N SER A 271 57.29 -4.33 -5.31
CA SER A 271 56.21 -4.04 -4.35
C SER A 271 55.18 -3.13 -5.01
N ALA A 272 53.91 -3.53 -4.97
CA ALA A 272 52.80 -2.72 -5.45
C ALA A 272 52.47 -1.63 -4.40
N VAL A 273 52.66 -0.37 -4.77
CA VAL A 273 52.56 0.77 -3.84
C VAL A 273 51.20 1.46 -3.93
N ALA A 274 50.83 1.90 -5.13
CA ALA A 274 49.59 2.64 -5.37
C ALA A 274 48.91 2.17 -6.67
N LEU A 275 47.61 2.37 -6.78
CA LEU A 275 46.85 2.01 -7.98
C LEU A 275 47.36 2.76 -9.22
N GLY A 276 47.48 2.07 -10.34
CA GLY A 276 47.95 2.63 -11.60
C GLY A 276 48.75 1.65 -12.45
N GLY A 277 49.38 2.16 -13.50
CA GLY A 277 50.15 1.38 -14.47
C GLY A 277 49.45 1.26 -15.82
N PRO A 278 50.02 0.49 -16.76
CA PRO A 278 51.17 -0.40 -16.59
C PRO A 278 52.50 0.35 -16.32
N VAL A 279 53.30 -0.17 -15.40
CA VAL A 279 54.64 0.32 -15.05
C VAL A 279 55.70 -0.64 -15.58
N ALA A 280 56.66 -0.13 -16.35
CA ALA A 280 57.78 -0.93 -16.82
C ALA A 280 58.81 -1.16 -15.69
N ILE A 281 59.04 -2.42 -15.34
CA ILE A 281 60.14 -2.86 -14.49
C ILE A 281 61.24 -3.41 -15.40
N THR A 282 62.44 -2.83 -15.31
CA THR A 282 63.56 -3.10 -16.22
C THR A 282 64.72 -3.73 -15.45
N ALA A 283 65.17 -4.90 -15.89
CA ALA A 283 66.45 -5.47 -15.49
C ALA A 283 67.50 -5.09 -16.54
N THR A 284 68.69 -4.68 -16.12
CA THR A 284 69.82 -4.38 -17.01
C THR A 284 71.09 -5.03 -16.50
N SER A 285 71.84 -5.67 -17.40
CA SER A 285 73.16 -6.26 -17.15
C SER A 285 74.08 -5.98 -18.33
N GLU A 286 75.26 -5.40 -18.07
CA GLU A 286 76.28 -5.09 -19.09
C GLU A 286 75.74 -4.32 -20.33
N GLY A 287 74.74 -3.45 -20.12
CA GLY A 287 74.10 -2.65 -21.18
C GLY A 287 72.94 -3.33 -21.91
N VAL A 288 72.68 -4.62 -21.64
CA VAL A 288 71.52 -5.35 -22.19
C VAL A 288 70.37 -5.29 -21.20
N SER A 289 69.18 -4.94 -21.67
CA SER A 289 68.00 -4.77 -20.82
C SER A 289 66.83 -5.65 -21.24
N ALA A 290 66.02 -6.06 -20.26
CA ALA A 290 64.71 -6.66 -20.47
C ALA A 290 63.67 -5.93 -19.63
N THR A 291 62.42 -5.93 -20.08
CA THR A 291 61.33 -5.23 -19.40
C THR A 291 60.14 -6.14 -19.17
N VAL A 292 59.45 -5.92 -18.06
CA VAL A 292 58.15 -6.53 -17.74
C VAL A 292 57.18 -5.45 -17.28
N GLN A 293 55.91 -5.58 -17.62
CA GLN A 293 54.88 -4.60 -17.25
C GLN A 293 54.17 -5.04 -15.97
N VAL A 294 54.04 -4.13 -15.01
CA VAL A 294 53.32 -4.35 -13.75
C VAL A 294 52.20 -3.33 -13.63
N THR A 295 50.97 -3.79 -13.50
CA THR A 295 49.80 -2.95 -13.22
C THR A 295 49.37 -3.19 -11.78
N VAL A 296 49.07 -2.13 -11.04
CA VAL A 296 48.54 -2.22 -9.69
C VAL A 296 47.06 -1.85 -9.74
N ALA A 297 46.20 -2.85 -9.54
CA ALA A 297 44.76 -2.69 -9.64
C ALA A 297 44.03 -3.46 -8.55
N LEU A 298 42.85 -2.98 -8.18
CA LEU A 298 41.95 -3.72 -7.33
C LEU A 298 41.20 -4.79 -8.15
N PRO A 299 40.95 -5.99 -7.60
CA PRO A 299 40.10 -6.97 -8.27
C PRO A 299 38.69 -6.37 -8.49
N PRO A 300 38.06 -6.60 -9.64
CA PRO A 300 36.73 -6.05 -9.90
C PRO A 300 35.72 -6.63 -8.92
N VAL A 301 34.78 -5.81 -8.43
CA VAL A 301 33.61 -6.32 -7.74
C VAL A 301 32.83 -7.20 -8.71
N ALA A 302 32.38 -8.38 -8.30
CA ALA A 302 31.52 -9.27 -9.09
C ALA A 302 30.10 -9.32 -8.55
N THR A 303 29.94 -9.29 -7.22
CA THR A 303 28.63 -9.27 -6.54
C THR A 303 28.65 -8.35 -5.33
N VAL A 304 27.48 -7.84 -4.96
CA VAL A 304 27.25 -7.11 -3.70
C VAL A 304 26.10 -7.78 -3.00
N THR A 305 26.30 -8.22 -1.76
CA THR A 305 25.27 -8.86 -0.94
C THR A 305 24.94 -7.97 0.26
N VAL A 306 23.67 -7.67 0.46
CA VAL A 306 23.16 -6.98 1.65
C VAL A 306 22.66 -8.01 2.65
N SER A 307 23.03 -7.87 3.92
CA SER A 307 22.63 -8.78 5.00
C SER A 307 22.04 -8.02 6.19
N PRO A 308 20.88 -8.48 6.73
CA PRO A 308 20.00 -9.52 6.17
C PRO A 308 19.35 -9.10 4.83
N ALA A 309 18.79 -10.05 4.08
CA ALA A 309 18.12 -9.76 2.81
C ALA A 309 16.74 -9.09 3.00
N GLN A 310 16.17 -9.20 4.20
CA GLN A 310 14.90 -8.57 4.56
C GLN A 310 14.90 -8.22 6.05
N GLN A 311 14.16 -7.18 6.43
CA GLN A 311 13.95 -6.80 7.81
C GLN A 311 12.57 -6.18 8.02
N THR A 312 11.94 -6.51 9.15
CA THR A 312 10.65 -5.95 9.56
C THR A 312 10.84 -4.94 10.69
N LEU A 313 10.23 -3.75 10.57
CA LEU A 313 10.37 -2.65 11.53
C LEU A 313 9.01 -2.03 11.87
N ALA A 314 8.89 -1.47 13.07
CA ALA A 314 7.81 -0.54 13.40
C ALA A 314 8.19 0.89 12.97
N PRO A 315 7.21 1.80 12.76
CA PRO A 315 7.49 3.22 12.51
C PRO A 315 8.38 3.82 13.60
N GLY A 316 9.39 4.60 13.19
CA GLY A 316 10.41 5.19 14.07
C GLY A 316 11.55 4.25 14.46
N ALA A 317 11.42 2.93 14.25
CA ALA A 317 12.50 1.99 14.55
C ALA A 317 13.63 2.08 13.50
N THR A 318 14.85 1.80 13.96
CA THR A 318 16.06 1.83 13.13
C THR A 318 16.72 0.46 13.04
N PHE A 319 17.38 0.16 11.92
CA PHE A 319 18.15 -1.07 11.75
C PHE A 319 19.36 -0.86 10.84
N GLN A 320 20.50 -1.43 11.21
CA GLN A 320 21.77 -1.28 10.48
C GLN A 320 21.98 -2.46 9.53
N PHE A 321 21.94 -2.22 8.22
CA PHE A 321 22.35 -3.22 7.24
C PHE A 321 23.87 -3.25 7.06
N THR A 322 24.37 -4.40 6.62
CA THR A 322 25.75 -4.56 6.16
C THR A 322 25.74 -4.94 4.68
N ALA A 323 26.72 -4.45 3.92
CA ALA A 323 26.92 -4.83 2.54
C ALA A 323 28.34 -5.37 2.36
N VAL A 324 28.47 -6.49 1.66
CA VAL A 324 29.76 -7.12 1.35
C VAL A 324 29.88 -7.22 -0.17
N ALA A 325 30.89 -6.56 -0.73
CA ALA A 325 31.32 -6.74 -2.11
C ALA A 325 32.24 -7.96 -2.21
N ARG A 326 32.07 -8.78 -3.26
CA ARG A 326 32.92 -9.96 -3.51
C ARG A 326 33.43 -9.98 -4.94
N ASP A 327 34.62 -10.51 -5.15
CA ASP A 327 35.17 -10.77 -6.49
C ASP A 327 34.53 -11.99 -7.17
N ALA A 328 34.99 -12.34 -8.38
CA ALA A 328 34.47 -13.48 -9.14
C ALA A 328 34.78 -14.84 -8.49
N LEU A 329 35.74 -14.89 -7.56
CA LEU A 329 36.11 -16.06 -6.78
C LEU A 329 35.42 -16.08 -5.40
N VAL A 330 34.45 -15.19 -5.18
CA VAL A 330 33.64 -15.08 -3.95
C VAL A 330 34.44 -14.54 -2.74
N ASN A 331 35.66 -14.04 -2.93
CA ASN A 331 36.44 -13.43 -1.85
C ASN A 331 35.87 -12.06 -1.49
N PRO A 332 35.76 -11.72 -0.19
CA PRO A 332 35.29 -10.40 0.24
C PRO A 332 36.31 -9.31 -0.13
N LEU A 333 35.81 -8.18 -0.65
CA LEU A 333 36.58 -7.02 -1.04
C LEU A 333 36.44 -5.94 0.04
N THR A 334 37.54 -5.60 0.70
CA THR A 334 37.60 -4.59 1.76
C THR A 334 38.00 -3.21 1.22
N GLY A 335 37.74 -2.16 2.01
CA GLY A 335 38.13 -0.78 1.66
C GLY A 335 37.34 -0.16 0.49
N ARG A 336 36.26 -0.80 0.04
CA ARG A 336 35.41 -0.27 -1.03
C ARG A 336 34.32 0.63 -0.46
N ALA A 337 34.12 1.78 -1.07
CA ALA A 337 33.03 2.67 -0.71
C ALA A 337 31.67 2.05 -1.09
N VAL A 338 30.75 2.04 -0.13
CA VAL A 338 29.37 1.57 -0.34
C VAL A 338 28.46 2.79 -0.40
N THR A 339 27.66 2.88 -1.46
CA THR A 339 26.61 3.90 -1.59
C THR A 339 25.27 3.26 -1.29
N TRP A 340 24.52 3.83 -0.33
CA TRP A 340 23.21 3.34 0.06
C TRP A 340 22.10 4.23 -0.48
N THR A 341 21.04 3.62 -1.00
CA THR A 341 19.84 4.33 -1.48
C THR A 341 18.57 3.59 -1.05
N THR A 342 17.48 4.34 -0.86
CA THR A 342 16.14 3.79 -0.62
C THR A 342 15.27 4.07 -1.84
N ALA A 343 14.45 3.11 -2.25
CA ALA A 343 13.54 3.28 -3.38
C ALA A 343 12.45 4.32 -3.09
N ASN A 344 12.06 4.49 -1.82
CA ASN A 344 11.08 5.49 -1.42
C ASN A 344 11.34 6.00 0.02
N PRO A 345 11.89 7.23 0.19
CA PRO A 345 12.19 7.79 1.50
C PRO A 345 10.95 8.07 2.36
N ALA A 346 9.74 8.12 1.79
CA ALA A 346 8.51 8.27 2.58
C ALA A 346 8.23 7.04 3.46
N PHE A 347 8.66 5.84 3.03
CA PHE A 347 8.48 4.59 3.78
C PHE A 347 9.65 4.33 4.73
N ALA A 348 10.88 4.48 4.24
CA ALA A 348 12.09 4.39 5.07
C ALA A 348 13.26 5.15 4.43
N THR A 349 14.06 5.82 5.26
CA THR A 349 15.32 6.46 4.86
C THR A 349 16.52 5.59 5.20
N VAL A 350 17.59 5.67 4.41
CA VAL A 350 18.87 5.00 4.70
C VAL A 350 20.00 6.02 4.73
N SER A 351 20.89 5.91 5.72
CA SER A 351 22.07 6.77 5.87
C SER A 351 23.25 6.29 5.00
N ALA A 352 24.31 7.09 4.92
CA ALA A 352 25.54 6.74 4.20
C ALA A 352 26.25 5.49 4.76
N THR A 353 26.01 5.11 6.01
CA THR A 353 26.58 3.90 6.62
C THR A 353 25.66 2.68 6.51
N GLY A 354 24.46 2.81 5.95
CA GLY A 354 23.48 1.72 5.84
C GLY A 354 22.49 1.61 7.02
N LEU A 355 22.47 2.60 7.93
CA LEU A 355 21.44 2.67 8.97
C LEU A 355 20.11 3.11 8.36
N VAL A 356 19.10 2.25 8.45
CA VAL A 356 17.74 2.50 7.99
C VAL A 356 16.88 3.01 9.13
N THR A 357 15.98 3.96 8.86
CA THR A 357 14.92 4.43 9.77
C THR A 357 13.58 4.27 9.06
N ALA A 358 12.64 3.53 9.68
CA ALA A 358 11.30 3.32 9.16
C ALA A 358 10.37 4.50 9.50
N HIS A 359 9.53 4.91 8.56
CA HIS A 359 8.64 6.07 8.71
C HIS A 359 7.16 5.70 8.62
N SER A 360 6.73 5.08 7.52
CA SER A 360 5.33 4.72 7.28
C SER A 360 5.17 3.25 6.92
N GLU A 361 3.99 2.69 7.24
CA GLU A 361 3.62 1.31 6.90
C GLU A 361 3.81 1.01 5.40
N GLY A 362 4.26 -0.22 5.12
CA GLY A 362 4.38 -0.79 3.78
C GLY A 362 5.78 -1.32 3.51
N GLN A 363 6.13 -1.49 2.23
CA GLN A 363 7.38 -2.13 1.83
C GLN A 363 8.24 -1.22 0.98
N VAL A 364 9.54 -1.21 1.23
CA VAL A 364 10.52 -0.44 0.45
C VAL A 364 11.83 -1.19 0.33
N THR A 365 12.43 -1.13 -0.86
CA THR A 365 13.75 -1.73 -1.12
C THR A 365 14.86 -0.74 -0.79
N VAL A 366 15.85 -1.20 -0.04
CA VAL A 366 17.11 -0.52 0.18
C VAL A 366 18.18 -1.17 -0.69
N THR A 367 19.01 -0.37 -1.35
CA THR A 367 20.04 -0.81 -2.29
C THR A 367 21.40 -0.36 -1.80
N ALA A 368 22.37 -1.26 -1.79
CA ALA A 368 23.78 -0.96 -1.59
C ALA A 368 24.52 -1.13 -2.92
N THR A 369 25.23 -0.09 -3.36
CA THR A 369 26.00 -0.08 -4.61
C THR A 369 27.48 0.08 -4.33
N VAL A 370 28.30 -0.78 -4.94
CA VAL A 370 29.77 -0.75 -4.88
C VAL A 370 30.30 -0.87 -6.30
N GLU A 371 31.01 0.15 -6.78
CA GLU A 371 31.62 0.19 -8.13
C GLU A 371 30.64 -0.23 -9.26
N GLY A 372 29.41 0.28 -9.21
CA GLY A 372 28.38 0.04 -10.22
C GLY A 372 27.63 -1.30 -10.08
N ARG A 373 27.98 -2.15 -9.11
CA ARG A 373 27.22 -3.37 -8.78
C ARG A 373 26.37 -3.16 -7.54
N SER A 374 25.19 -3.77 -7.52
CA SER A 374 24.20 -3.55 -6.47
C SER A 374 23.75 -4.84 -5.80
N GLY A 375 23.52 -4.75 -4.49
CA GLY A 375 22.76 -5.72 -3.69
C GLY A 375 21.57 -5.02 -3.07
N THR A 376 20.50 -5.75 -2.80
CA THR A 376 19.26 -5.18 -2.24
C THR A 376 18.82 -5.90 -0.99
N ALA A 377 18.09 -5.18 -0.13
CA ALA A 377 17.33 -5.73 0.97
C ALA A 377 15.93 -5.13 1.03
N LEU A 378 14.95 -5.93 1.46
CA LEU A 378 13.56 -5.51 1.61
C LEU A 378 13.28 -5.05 3.04
N ILE A 379 12.79 -3.83 3.20
CA ILE A 379 12.21 -3.35 4.46
C ILE A 379 10.70 -3.52 4.41
N THR A 380 10.14 -4.17 5.43
CA THR A 380 8.70 -4.18 5.69
C THR A 380 8.42 -3.40 6.96
N VAL A 381 7.70 -2.28 6.83
CA VAL A 381 7.23 -1.51 7.98
C VAL A 381 5.83 -1.97 8.33
N THR A 382 5.66 -2.57 9.51
CA THR A 382 4.35 -3.00 10.01
C THR A 382 3.58 -1.84 10.63
N PRO A 383 2.24 -1.83 10.56
CA PRO A 383 1.45 -0.83 11.27
C PRO A 383 1.77 -0.82 12.77
N ALA A 384 1.79 0.36 13.39
CA ALA A 384 1.92 0.47 14.84
C ALA A 384 0.75 -0.25 15.55
N PRO A 385 0.98 -0.98 16.66
CA PRO A 385 -0.12 -1.64 17.37
C PRO A 385 -1.08 -0.61 17.98
N ILE A 386 -2.38 -0.93 17.97
CA ILE A 386 -3.39 -0.14 18.68
C ILE A 386 -3.20 -0.36 20.18
N ALA A 387 -2.95 0.72 20.93
CA ALA A 387 -2.84 0.68 22.39
C ALA A 387 -4.16 1.05 23.07
N THR A 388 -4.89 2.02 22.52
CA THR A 388 -6.19 2.46 23.05
C THR A 388 -7.18 2.71 21.93
N LEU A 389 -8.47 2.54 22.23
CA LEU A 389 -9.58 2.88 21.37
C LEU A 389 -10.52 3.79 22.17
N ALA A 390 -10.94 4.92 21.59
CA ALA A 390 -11.82 5.87 22.26
C ALA A 390 -13.04 6.19 21.39
N ILE A 391 -14.23 6.11 21.97
CA ILE A 391 -15.50 6.46 21.31
C ILE A 391 -15.84 7.92 21.63
N THR A 392 -16.29 8.66 20.61
CA THR A 392 -16.79 10.04 20.72
C THR A 392 -18.17 10.14 20.06
N PRO A 393 -19.17 10.79 20.69
CA PRO A 393 -19.15 11.34 22.04
C PRO A 393 -19.04 10.27 23.14
N ALA A 394 -18.24 10.55 24.17
CA ALA A 394 -18.02 9.64 25.30
C ALA A 394 -19.16 9.71 26.33
N GLY A 395 -19.26 8.71 27.20
CA GLY A 395 -20.25 8.65 28.28
C GLY A 395 -21.61 8.10 27.85
N PRO A 396 -22.52 7.83 28.80
CA PRO A 396 -23.83 7.24 28.50
C PRO A 396 -24.73 8.22 27.72
N HIS A 397 -25.50 7.70 26.77
CA HIS A 397 -26.43 8.47 25.94
C HIS A 397 -27.87 7.98 26.10
N THR A 398 -28.83 8.91 26.00
CA THR A 398 -30.26 8.58 25.99
C THR A 398 -30.89 9.00 24.68
N LEU A 399 -31.59 8.07 24.02
CA LEU A 399 -32.32 8.29 22.77
C LEU A 399 -33.82 8.07 23.01
N VAL A 400 -34.66 8.55 22.09
CA VAL A 400 -36.06 8.14 21.95
C VAL A 400 -36.18 7.17 20.77
N PRO A 401 -37.24 6.33 20.68
CA PRO A 401 -37.42 5.43 19.55
C PRO A 401 -37.37 6.16 18.20
N GLY A 402 -36.58 5.65 17.27
CA GLY A 402 -36.32 6.23 15.95
C GLY A 402 -35.27 7.34 15.90
N ALA A 403 -34.81 7.87 17.04
CA ALA A 403 -33.69 8.81 17.06
C ALA A 403 -32.36 8.11 16.81
N THR A 404 -31.42 8.84 16.19
CA THR A 404 -30.09 8.34 15.85
C THR A 404 -28.99 9.14 16.55
N LEU A 405 -27.86 8.48 16.82
CA LEU A 405 -26.63 9.05 17.35
C LEU A 405 -25.46 8.50 16.54
N THR A 406 -24.66 9.38 15.95
CA THR A 406 -23.42 8.96 15.29
C THR A 406 -22.29 8.90 16.31
N LEU A 407 -21.72 7.72 16.47
CA LEU A 407 -20.50 7.50 17.25
C LEU A 407 -19.31 7.38 16.28
N ASN A 408 -18.20 8.00 16.64
CA ASN A 408 -16.90 7.82 16.00
C ASN A 408 -15.95 7.10 16.95
N ALA A 409 -15.05 6.27 16.44
CA ALA A 409 -14.01 5.63 17.24
C ALA A 409 -12.63 5.96 16.67
N VAL A 410 -11.69 6.34 17.55
CA VAL A 410 -10.32 6.68 17.18
C VAL A 410 -9.37 5.73 17.89
N ALA A 411 -8.64 4.93 17.11
CA ALA A 411 -7.55 4.10 17.59
C ALA A 411 -6.31 4.98 17.82
N ARG A 412 -5.56 4.71 18.89
CA ARG A 412 -4.30 5.41 19.18
C ARG A 412 -3.19 4.43 19.54
N ASP A 413 -1.96 4.78 19.18
CA ASP A 413 -0.76 4.05 19.58
C ASP A 413 -0.40 4.30 21.06
N ALA A 414 0.69 3.67 21.53
CA ALA A 414 1.16 3.80 22.91
C ALA A 414 1.65 5.23 23.26
N ALA A 415 2.00 6.04 22.26
CA ALA A 415 2.38 7.44 22.43
C ALA A 415 1.17 8.39 22.39
N GLY A 416 -0.04 7.87 22.15
CA GLY A 416 -1.28 8.64 22.08
C GLY A 416 -1.59 9.23 20.70
N ASN A 417 -0.80 8.92 19.67
CA ASN A 417 -1.06 9.40 18.31
C ASN A 417 -2.24 8.65 17.70
N ALA A 418 -3.09 9.36 16.94
CA ALA A 418 -4.21 8.73 16.25
C ALA A 418 -3.71 7.86 15.09
N LEU A 419 -4.21 6.62 15.03
CA LEU A 419 -3.95 5.65 13.98
C LEU A 419 -5.06 5.73 12.94
N THR A 420 -4.76 6.24 11.76
CA THR A 420 -5.71 6.37 10.64
C THR A 420 -5.77 5.09 9.80
N GLY A 421 -6.87 4.89 9.08
CA GLY A 421 -7.02 3.76 8.14
C GLY A 421 -7.30 2.40 8.81
N ARG A 422 -7.52 2.38 10.12
CA ARG A 422 -7.83 1.17 10.87
C ARG A 422 -9.27 0.74 10.65
N SER A 423 -9.46 -0.57 10.41
CA SER A 423 -10.78 -1.16 10.29
C SER A 423 -11.48 -1.18 11.65
N LEU A 424 -12.71 -0.68 11.70
CA LEU A 424 -13.56 -0.69 12.89
C LEU A 424 -14.73 -1.66 12.68
N SER A 425 -15.04 -2.44 13.71
CA SER A 425 -16.30 -3.19 13.79
C SER A 425 -17.15 -2.66 14.93
N TRP A 426 -18.44 -2.47 14.68
CA TRP A 426 -19.40 -2.00 15.66
C TRP A 426 -20.39 -3.11 16.00
N THR A 427 -20.71 -3.26 17.28
CA THR A 427 -21.64 -4.25 17.78
C THR A 427 -22.56 -3.64 18.83
N SER A 428 -23.81 -4.12 18.88
CA SER A 428 -24.75 -3.79 19.94
C SER A 428 -25.01 -5.02 20.79
N GLY A 429 -25.00 -4.85 22.12
CA GLY A 429 -25.33 -5.90 23.08
C GLY A 429 -26.81 -6.31 23.03
N ASN A 430 -27.69 -5.49 22.47
CA ASN A 430 -29.09 -5.84 22.24
C ASN A 430 -29.67 -5.04 21.04
N PRO A 431 -29.55 -5.58 19.81
CA PRO A 431 -30.06 -4.94 18.59
C PRO A 431 -31.56 -4.65 18.56
N ALA A 432 -32.37 -5.34 19.38
CA ALA A 432 -33.81 -5.12 19.47
C ALA A 432 -34.18 -3.83 20.22
N VAL A 433 -33.26 -3.32 21.06
CA VAL A 433 -33.44 -2.07 21.82
C VAL A 433 -32.61 -0.95 21.20
N VAL A 434 -31.34 -1.22 20.88
CA VAL A 434 -30.41 -0.28 20.25
C VAL A 434 -29.71 -0.98 19.11
N SER A 435 -29.84 -0.52 17.87
CA SER A 435 -29.07 -1.04 16.73
C SER A 435 -27.89 -0.12 16.39
N VAL A 436 -26.83 -0.66 15.80
CA VAL A 436 -25.66 0.12 15.35
C VAL A 436 -25.26 -0.33 13.95
N SER A 437 -24.96 0.62 13.06
CA SER A 437 -24.46 0.35 11.71
C SER A 437 -22.95 0.05 11.73
N GLY A 438 -22.42 -0.48 10.62
CA GLY A 438 -20.97 -0.65 10.43
C GLY A 438 -20.17 0.67 10.43
N THR A 439 -20.85 1.82 10.30
CA THR A 439 -20.25 3.16 10.35
C THR A 439 -20.43 3.86 11.70
N GLY A 440 -20.95 3.16 12.72
CA GLY A 440 -21.14 3.72 14.07
C GLY A 440 -22.41 4.57 14.23
N VAL A 441 -23.36 4.49 13.30
CA VAL A 441 -24.67 5.14 13.48
C VAL A 441 -25.55 4.26 14.36
N VAL A 442 -25.83 4.74 15.56
CA VAL A 442 -26.67 4.09 16.55
C VAL A 442 -28.11 4.56 16.38
N THR A 443 -29.08 3.65 16.41
CA THR A 443 -30.51 3.94 16.31
C THR A 443 -31.24 3.35 17.51
N GLY A 444 -32.04 4.18 18.21
CA GLY A 444 -32.98 3.67 19.23
C GLY A 444 -34.12 2.92 18.57
N VAL A 445 -34.27 1.61 18.84
CA VAL A 445 -35.28 0.75 18.20
C VAL A 445 -36.52 0.65 19.09
N ALA A 446 -36.34 0.28 20.36
CA ALA A 446 -37.42 0.11 21.32
C ALA A 446 -36.97 0.62 22.69
N THR A 447 -37.93 1.05 23.52
CA THR A 447 -37.63 1.54 24.88
C THR A 447 -36.98 0.46 25.73
N GLY A 448 -35.88 0.79 26.42
CA GLY A 448 -35.11 -0.15 27.22
C GLY A 448 -33.63 0.25 27.33
N GLY A 449 -32.83 -0.58 28.00
CA GLY A 449 -31.41 -0.35 28.24
C GLY A 449 -31.07 -0.14 29.73
N PRO A 450 -29.80 0.17 30.06
CA PRO A 450 -28.71 0.52 29.14
C PRO A 450 -28.22 -0.65 28.27
N VAL A 451 -27.97 -0.38 26.99
CA VAL A 451 -27.38 -1.33 26.02
C VAL A 451 -25.96 -0.91 25.68
N ALA A 452 -25.03 -1.85 25.77
CA ALA A 452 -23.64 -1.62 25.40
C ALA A 452 -23.49 -1.58 23.87
N VAL A 453 -22.97 -0.47 23.35
CA VAL A 453 -22.51 -0.35 21.96
C VAL A 453 -20.98 -0.35 21.97
N THR A 454 -20.38 -1.32 21.29
CA THR A 454 -18.94 -1.58 21.33
C THR A 454 -18.31 -1.40 19.96
N ALA A 455 -17.28 -0.56 19.88
CA ALA A 455 -16.37 -0.49 18.75
C ALA A 455 -15.15 -1.37 19.04
N THR A 456 -14.69 -2.15 18.06
CA THR A 456 -13.50 -2.99 18.16
C THR A 456 -12.60 -2.77 16.94
N SER A 457 -11.30 -2.74 17.17
CA SER A 457 -10.27 -2.67 16.14
C SER A 457 -9.05 -3.48 16.57
N GLU A 458 -8.62 -4.44 15.76
CA GLU A 458 -7.44 -5.29 16.01
C GLU A 458 -7.39 -5.90 17.44
N GLY A 459 -8.56 -6.26 17.99
CA GLY A 459 -8.70 -6.86 19.33
C GLY A 459 -8.83 -5.85 20.48
N VAL A 460 -8.60 -4.56 20.26
CA VAL A 460 -8.84 -3.50 21.25
C VAL A 460 -10.26 -2.99 21.11
N SER A 461 -10.98 -2.85 22.23
CA SER A 461 -12.40 -2.46 22.24
C SER A 461 -12.66 -1.25 23.14
N ALA A 462 -13.68 -0.49 22.79
CA ALA A 462 -14.24 0.59 23.58
C ALA A 462 -15.76 0.48 23.58
N THR A 463 -16.40 0.81 24.69
CA THR A 463 -17.84 0.63 24.88
C THR A 463 -18.49 1.90 25.39
N VAL A 464 -19.67 2.18 24.87
CA VAL A 464 -20.57 3.23 25.37
C VAL A 464 -21.93 2.63 25.71
N GLN A 465 -22.61 3.19 26.70
CA GLN A 465 -23.94 2.74 27.11
C GLN A 465 -25.01 3.64 26.46
N VAL A 466 -26.03 3.02 25.86
CA VAL A 466 -27.14 3.73 25.23
C VAL A 466 -28.46 3.23 25.81
N THR A 467 -29.27 4.15 26.32
CA THR A 467 -30.62 3.86 26.84
C THR A 467 -31.64 4.48 25.90
N VAL A 468 -32.73 3.77 25.59
CA VAL A 468 -33.86 4.31 24.83
C VAL A 468 -34.99 4.61 25.80
N ALA A 469 -35.21 5.89 26.08
CA ALA A 469 -36.30 6.36 26.92
C ALA A 469 -37.59 6.53 26.08
N PRO A 470 -38.79 6.39 26.70
CA PRO A 470 -40.04 6.72 26.03
C PRO A 470 -40.03 8.17 25.54
N ALA A 471 -40.58 8.43 24.35
CA ALA A 471 -40.71 9.80 23.84
C ALA A 471 -41.62 10.63 24.78
N PRO A 472 -41.30 11.90 25.08
CA PRO A 472 -42.12 12.73 25.95
C PRO A 472 -43.47 13.04 25.28
N VAL A 473 -44.53 13.12 26.08
CA VAL A 473 -45.83 13.63 25.64
C VAL A 473 -45.68 15.13 25.36
N ALA A 474 -46.11 15.59 24.19
CA ALA A 474 -46.13 17.01 23.82
C ALA A 474 -47.56 17.57 23.79
N THR A 475 -48.52 16.79 23.29
CA THR A 475 -49.93 17.19 23.25
C THR A 475 -50.84 16.00 23.52
N VAL A 476 -52.09 16.27 23.92
CA VAL A 476 -53.14 15.25 24.03
C VAL A 476 -54.29 15.67 23.13
N SER A 477 -54.68 14.80 22.22
CA SER A 477 -55.83 15.02 21.34
C SER A 477 -57.03 14.24 21.85
N VAL A 478 -58.21 14.87 21.89
CA VAL A 478 -59.47 14.26 22.30
C VAL A 478 -60.40 14.19 21.09
N THR A 479 -60.94 13.00 20.82
CA THR A 479 -61.82 12.73 19.68
C THR A 479 -63.15 12.13 20.16
N PRO A 480 -64.31 12.67 19.71
CA PRO A 480 -64.44 13.86 18.88
C PRO A 480 -64.06 15.15 19.65
N PRO A 481 -63.67 16.25 18.97
CA PRO A 481 -63.34 17.52 19.64
C PRO A 481 -64.59 18.24 20.18
N GLN A 482 -65.77 17.89 19.69
CA GLN A 482 -67.05 18.28 20.25
C GLN A 482 -68.12 17.24 19.93
N ASP A 483 -69.11 17.09 20.80
CA ASP A 483 -70.29 16.28 20.52
C ASP A 483 -71.54 16.75 21.28
N THR A 484 -72.69 16.16 20.96
CA THR A 484 -73.98 16.39 21.62
C THR A 484 -74.57 15.08 22.13
N VAL A 485 -75.06 15.07 23.37
CA VAL A 485 -75.72 13.91 23.98
C VAL A 485 -77.07 14.31 24.57
N GLU A 486 -78.06 13.45 24.41
CA GLU A 486 -79.35 13.65 25.07
C GLU A 486 -79.27 13.37 26.57
N LEU A 487 -80.16 13.97 27.34
CA LEU A 487 -80.23 13.77 28.77
C LEU A 487 -80.33 12.27 29.14
N ARG A 488 -79.42 11.81 30.02
CA ARG A 488 -79.21 10.42 30.47
C ARG A 488 -78.61 9.46 29.46
N GLU A 489 -78.37 9.89 28.22
CA GLU A 489 -77.61 9.10 27.26
C GLU A 489 -76.10 9.29 27.48
N SER A 490 -75.30 8.40 26.88
CA SER A 490 -73.84 8.43 26.98
C SER A 490 -73.17 8.40 25.61
N ILE A 491 -72.05 9.11 25.50
CA ILE A 491 -71.20 9.10 24.31
C ILE A 491 -69.74 8.85 24.69
N GLN A 492 -68.97 8.26 23.79
CA GLN A 492 -67.59 7.85 24.06
C GLN A 492 -66.60 8.85 23.47
N PHE A 493 -65.72 9.40 24.32
CA PHE A 493 -64.54 10.15 23.89
C PHE A 493 -63.30 9.26 23.98
N ALA A 494 -62.38 9.41 23.03
CA ALA A 494 -61.06 8.80 23.05
C ALA A 494 -59.99 9.88 23.18
N ALA A 495 -58.88 9.55 23.84
CA ALA A 495 -57.73 10.44 23.93
C ALA A 495 -56.47 9.73 23.45
N VAL A 496 -55.65 10.46 22.70
CA VAL A 496 -54.35 9.99 22.21
C VAL A 496 -53.30 11.02 22.59
N ALA A 497 -52.29 10.57 23.35
CA ALA A 497 -51.10 11.37 23.60
C ALA A 497 -50.21 11.36 22.35
N LEU A 498 -49.69 12.52 21.97
CA LEU A 498 -48.85 12.71 20.79
C LEU A 498 -47.48 13.24 21.22
N ASP A 499 -46.43 12.79 20.55
CA ASP A 499 -45.10 13.39 20.66
C ASP A 499 -45.03 14.75 19.93
N ALA A 500 -43.88 15.42 20.00
CA ALA A 500 -43.67 16.71 19.33
C ALA A 500 -43.80 16.64 17.80
N GLY A 501 -43.68 15.45 17.20
CA GLY A 501 -43.86 15.21 15.77
C GLY A 501 -45.29 14.80 15.39
N GLY A 502 -46.24 14.83 16.33
CA GLY A 502 -47.63 14.45 16.11
C GLY A 502 -47.89 12.95 16.02
N ARG A 503 -46.93 12.10 16.45
CA ARG A 503 -47.09 10.64 16.41
C ARG A 503 -47.76 10.12 17.68
N PRO A 504 -48.66 9.12 17.59
CA PRO A 504 -49.34 8.56 18.75
C PRO A 504 -48.38 7.81 19.68
N LEU A 505 -48.44 8.15 20.97
CA LEU A 505 -47.75 7.47 22.06
C LEU A 505 -48.69 6.46 22.71
N THR A 506 -48.34 5.18 22.65
CA THR A 506 -49.14 4.08 23.20
C THR A 506 -48.75 3.75 24.64
N GLY A 507 -49.64 3.07 25.36
CA GLY A 507 -49.37 2.59 26.74
C GLY A 507 -49.34 3.68 27.82
N ARG A 508 -49.80 4.90 27.50
CA ARG A 508 -49.86 6.01 28.46
C ARG A 508 -51.21 6.03 29.17
N ALA A 509 -51.19 6.26 30.49
CA ALA A 509 -52.40 6.36 31.29
C ALA A 509 -53.13 7.69 30.99
N VAL A 510 -54.43 7.61 30.71
CA VAL A 510 -55.29 8.77 30.48
C VAL A 510 -56.14 9.00 31.72
N THR A 511 -56.14 10.23 32.24
CA THR A 511 -57.04 10.67 33.31
C THR A 511 -58.12 11.58 32.73
N TRP A 512 -59.38 11.18 32.87
CA TRP A 512 -60.53 11.94 32.39
C TRP A 512 -61.17 12.79 33.49
N THR A 513 -61.55 14.01 33.16
CA THR A 513 -62.30 14.93 34.03
C THR A 513 -63.32 15.71 33.21
N ILE A 514 -64.31 16.29 33.88
CA ILE A 514 -65.37 17.10 33.27
C ILE A 514 -65.43 18.44 34.00
N SER A 515 -65.58 19.54 33.28
CA SER A 515 -65.58 20.88 33.87
C SER A 515 -66.75 21.13 34.81
N ASP A 516 -67.89 20.49 34.56
CA ASP A 516 -69.11 20.62 35.37
C ASP A 516 -69.80 19.26 35.53
N PRO A 517 -69.66 18.61 36.71
CA PRO A 517 -70.28 17.32 36.98
C PRO A 517 -71.81 17.38 37.11
N LEU A 518 -72.42 18.57 37.25
CA LEU A 518 -73.87 18.74 37.25
C LEU A 518 -74.45 18.65 35.83
N ILE A 519 -73.66 19.03 34.82
CA ILE A 519 -74.07 18.97 33.41
C ILE A 519 -73.80 17.57 32.83
N ALA A 520 -72.63 16.99 33.07
CA ALA A 520 -72.28 15.65 32.60
C ALA A 520 -71.28 14.96 33.52
N THR A 521 -71.23 13.63 33.50
CA THR A 521 -70.22 12.82 34.21
C THR A 521 -69.34 12.09 33.20
N VAL A 522 -68.04 11.94 33.47
CA VAL A 522 -67.12 11.16 32.63
C VAL A 522 -66.56 9.96 33.37
N SER A 523 -66.54 8.79 32.73
CA SER A 523 -65.94 7.57 33.29
C SER A 523 -64.41 7.52 33.08
N PRO A 524 -63.68 6.65 33.80
CA PRO A 524 -62.25 6.41 33.54
C PRO A 524 -61.95 5.90 32.12
N SER A 525 -62.94 5.34 31.41
CA SER A 525 -62.80 4.92 30.02
C SER A 525 -63.09 6.03 29.02
N GLY A 526 -63.52 7.23 29.44
CA GLY A 526 -63.87 8.35 28.57
C GLY A 526 -65.34 8.39 28.11
N ALA A 527 -66.22 7.59 28.71
CA ALA A 527 -67.66 7.66 28.43
C ALA A 527 -68.29 8.83 29.19
N VAL A 528 -68.98 9.72 28.49
CA VAL A 528 -69.59 10.94 29.03
C VAL A 528 -71.11 10.81 29.01
N THR A 529 -71.73 10.88 30.18
CA THR A 529 -73.20 10.77 30.38
C THR A 529 -73.80 12.12 30.71
N GLY A 530 -74.85 12.53 30.00
CA GLY A 530 -75.55 13.81 30.25
C GLY A 530 -76.41 13.76 31.52
N GLN A 531 -76.19 14.70 32.45
CA GLN A 531 -76.89 14.81 33.74
C GLN A 531 -77.90 15.98 33.78
N ALA A 532 -77.58 17.10 33.13
CA ALA A 532 -78.46 18.26 33.00
C ALA A 532 -78.20 18.99 31.69
N VAL A 533 -79.22 19.68 31.15
CA VAL A 533 -79.09 20.46 29.91
C VAL A 533 -78.07 21.58 30.10
N GLY A 534 -77.08 21.65 29.21
CA GLY A 534 -75.98 22.60 29.34
C GLY A 534 -74.78 22.24 28.49
N ARG A 535 -73.66 22.94 28.70
CA ARG A 535 -72.38 22.65 28.05
C ARG A 535 -71.31 22.40 29.10
N ALA A 536 -70.51 21.35 28.92
CA ALA A 536 -69.34 21.07 29.74
C ALA A 536 -68.13 20.76 28.85
N THR A 537 -66.94 20.88 29.41
CA THR A 537 -65.68 20.53 28.73
C THR A 537 -65.18 19.21 29.29
N VAL A 538 -65.00 18.23 28.40
CA VAL A 538 -64.34 16.95 28.68
C VAL A 538 -62.84 17.17 28.57
N MET A 539 -62.09 16.77 29.59
CA MET A 539 -60.64 16.98 29.68
C MET A 539 -59.93 15.64 29.86
N ALA A 540 -58.99 15.32 28.97
CA ALA A 540 -58.13 14.15 29.07
C ALA A 540 -56.69 14.58 29.37
N THR A 541 -56.13 14.10 30.48
CA THR A 541 -54.76 14.43 30.90
C THR A 541 -53.85 13.21 30.82
N VAL A 542 -52.69 13.36 30.17
CA VAL A 542 -51.62 12.36 30.07
C VAL A 542 -50.30 13.03 30.41
N GLU A 543 -49.60 12.54 31.45
CA GLU A 543 -48.28 13.05 31.87
C GLU A 543 -48.22 14.59 31.98
N GLY A 544 -49.24 15.20 32.59
CA GLY A 544 -49.34 16.64 32.80
C GLY A 544 -49.82 17.48 31.61
N HIS A 545 -50.04 16.87 30.44
CA HIS A 545 -50.59 17.54 29.26
C HIS A 545 -52.09 17.26 29.12
N THR A 546 -52.89 18.28 28.82
CA THR A 546 -54.35 18.16 28.77
C THR A 546 -54.90 18.49 27.38
N GLY A 547 -55.73 17.59 26.84
CA GLY A 547 -56.57 17.81 25.67
C GLY A 547 -58.01 18.03 26.10
N THR A 548 -58.76 18.82 25.33
CA THR A 548 -60.14 19.19 25.67
C THR A 548 -61.10 18.93 24.52
N ALA A 549 -62.32 18.53 24.85
CA ALA A 549 -63.45 18.47 23.93
C ALA A 549 -64.71 19.08 24.55
N LEU A 550 -65.61 19.61 23.72
CA LEU A 550 -66.87 20.19 24.18
C LEU A 550 -68.01 19.17 24.15
N ILE A 551 -68.74 19.01 25.25
CA ILE A 551 -69.98 18.22 25.26
C ILE A 551 -71.19 19.15 25.49
N THR A 552 -72.19 19.05 24.62
CA THR A 552 -73.49 19.72 24.79
C THR A 552 -74.52 18.69 25.21
N VAL A 553 -75.16 18.89 26.35
CA VAL A 553 -76.29 18.05 26.80
C VAL A 553 -77.59 18.75 26.42
N ILE A 554 -78.42 18.07 25.63
CA ILE A 554 -79.71 18.60 25.17
C ILE A 554 -80.88 17.86 25.85
N PRO A 555 -82.06 18.50 26.00
CA PRO A 555 -83.26 17.81 26.50
C PRO A 555 -83.70 16.71 25.54
N ARG A 556 -84.36 15.68 26.07
CA ARG A 556 -85.06 14.67 25.24
C ARG A 556 -86.26 15.29 24.55
N GLN A 557 -86.47 14.97 23.27
CA GLN A 557 -87.59 15.48 22.47
C GLN A 557 -88.82 14.56 22.52
N ALA A 558 -90.03 15.13 22.54
CA ALA A 558 -91.29 14.39 22.51
C ALA A 558 -91.64 13.87 21.11
N ALA A 559 -91.67 12.54 20.95
CA ALA A 559 -92.09 11.88 19.71
C ALA A 559 -93.61 11.61 19.65
N ALA A 560 -94.25 11.39 20.80
CA ALA A 560 -95.70 11.28 20.88
C ALA A 560 -96.24 11.94 22.17
N VAL A 561 -97.41 12.58 22.04
CA VAL A 561 -98.14 13.23 23.14
C VAL A 561 -99.53 12.62 23.20
N THR A 562 -100.00 12.30 24.41
CA THR A 562 -101.35 11.78 24.65
C THR A 562 -102.06 12.66 25.66
N VAL A 563 -103.30 13.05 25.36
CA VAL A 563 -104.18 13.79 26.29
C VAL A 563 -105.35 12.93 26.75
N ASP A 564 -105.68 13.01 28.04
CA ASP A 564 -106.79 12.31 28.69
C ASP A 564 -107.58 13.26 29.62
N PRO A 565 -108.91 13.32 29.55
CA PRO A 565 -109.79 12.63 28.60
C PRO A 565 -109.79 13.27 27.22
N ARG A 566 -109.93 12.45 26.18
CA ARG A 566 -110.12 12.91 24.78
C ARG A 566 -111.49 13.54 24.54
N PHE A 567 -112.47 13.23 25.39
CA PHE A 567 -113.82 13.80 25.37
C PHE A 567 -114.21 14.33 26.76
N LEU A 568 -114.66 15.59 26.79
CA LEU A 568 -114.87 16.35 28.01
C LEU A 568 -116.26 17.01 28.01
N PRO A 569 -117.31 16.30 28.51
CA PRO A 569 -118.61 16.92 28.75
C PRO A 569 -118.56 17.73 30.05
N LEU A 570 -119.08 18.95 30.00
CA LEU A 570 -119.17 19.89 31.13
C LEU A 570 -120.53 20.61 31.08
N ASP A 571 -121.16 20.82 32.23
CA ASP A 571 -122.26 21.80 32.31
C ASP A 571 -121.68 23.24 32.32
N ALA A 572 -122.42 24.23 31.82
CA ALA A 572 -121.97 25.62 31.83
C ALA A 572 -121.54 26.05 33.26
N GLY A 573 -120.33 26.60 33.40
CA GLY A 573 -119.72 26.96 34.68
C GLY A 573 -118.92 25.85 35.39
N GLN A 574 -118.92 24.60 34.89
CA GLN A 574 -118.05 23.54 35.41
C GLN A 574 -116.62 23.62 34.85
N SER A 575 -115.66 23.12 35.65
CA SER A 575 -114.27 22.98 35.22
C SER A 575 -113.73 21.57 35.48
N ARG A 576 -112.85 21.06 34.61
CA ARG A 576 -112.18 19.77 34.76
C ARG A 576 -110.81 19.78 34.10
N SER A 577 -109.83 19.11 34.72
CA SER A 577 -108.43 19.11 34.26
C SER A 577 -108.16 18.05 33.20
N LEU A 578 -107.27 18.39 32.27
CA LEU A 578 -106.63 17.46 31.35
C LEU A 578 -105.35 16.88 31.96
N ARG A 579 -105.08 15.61 31.68
CA ARG A 579 -103.78 14.97 31.91
C ARG A 579 -103.08 14.79 30.57
N VAL A 580 -101.79 15.18 30.53
CA VAL A 580 -100.97 15.06 29.33
C VAL A 580 -99.73 14.24 29.66
N SER A 581 -99.48 13.21 28.87
CA SER A 581 -98.26 12.41 28.91
C SER A 581 -97.52 12.54 27.58
N ALA A 582 -96.19 12.53 27.63
CA ALA A 582 -95.33 12.54 26.46
C ALA A 582 -94.34 11.39 26.54
N VAL A 583 -94.03 10.80 25.39
CA VAL A 583 -92.99 9.76 25.24
C VAL A 583 -91.99 10.17 24.16
N ASP A 584 -90.74 9.77 24.34
CA ASP A 584 -89.68 9.94 23.34
C ASP A 584 -89.82 8.92 22.18
N ALA A 585 -88.90 8.97 21.22
CA ALA A 585 -88.92 8.10 20.04
C ALA A 585 -88.77 6.61 20.38
N ALA A 586 -88.22 6.27 21.56
CA ALA A 586 -88.11 4.91 22.06
C ALA A 586 -89.35 4.46 22.86
N GLY A 587 -90.35 5.34 23.03
CA GLY A 587 -91.55 5.08 23.81
C GLY A 587 -91.36 5.27 25.32
N ALA A 588 -90.21 5.81 25.77
CA ALA A 588 -89.98 6.07 27.18
C ALA A 588 -90.66 7.38 27.62
N ALA A 589 -91.23 7.39 28.83
CA ALA A 589 -91.95 8.55 29.35
C ALA A 589 -91.01 9.75 29.58
N ILE A 590 -91.37 10.90 29.01
CA ILE A 590 -90.73 12.17 29.31
C ILE A 590 -91.33 12.69 30.60
N LEU A 591 -90.53 12.70 31.66
CA LEU A 591 -90.97 13.12 32.98
C LEU A 591 -91.04 14.66 33.05
N SER A 592 -92.20 15.19 33.44
CA SER A 592 -92.49 16.62 33.55
C SER A 592 -92.32 17.41 32.23
N PRO A 593 -93.05 17.04 31.16
CA PRO A 593 -93.00 17.78 29.91
C PRO A 593 -93.56 19.20 30.09
N ILE A 594 -92.99 20.17 29.39
CA ILE A 594 -93.59 21.51 29.31
C ILE A 594 -94.77 21.41 28.34
N VAL A 595 -95.99 21.48 28.88
CA VAL A 595 -97.23 21.38 28.10
C VAL A 595 -97.78 22.77 27.82
N ARG A 596 -98.18 23.02 26.58
CA ARG A 596 -98.90 24.22 26.17
C ARG A 596 -100.34 23.85 25.79
N PHE A 597 -101.31 24.59 26.33
CA PHE A 597 -102.74 24.40 26.04
C PHE A 597 -103.30 25.58 25.25
N VAL A 598 -104.18 25.30 24.28
CA VAL A 598 -104.89 26.32 23.50
C VAL A 598 -106.35 25.89 23.33
N SER A 599 -107.31 26.75 23.67
CA SER A 599 -108.73 26.57 23.33
C SER A 599 -109.06 27.31 22.03
N TYR A 600 -109.85 26.68 21.15
CA TYR A 600 -110.17 27.19 19.82
C TYR A 600 -111.58 27.77 19.67
N GLY A 601 -112.34 27.88 20.76
CA GLY A 601 -113.69 28.44 20.75
C GLY A 601 -114.04 29.10 22.08
N ALA A 602 -115.02 30.00 22.07
CA ALA A 602 -115.43 30.76 23.24
C ALA A 602 -116.19 29.91 24.28
N GLU A 603 -116.66 28.72 23.87
CA GLU A 603 -117.48 27.80 24.64
C GLU A 603 -116.76 27.25 25.86
N ALA A 604 -115.43 27.08 25.79
CA ALA A 604 -114.60 26.70 26.93
C ALA A 604 -113.24 27.41 26.90
N SER A 605 -112.71 27.75 28.08
CA SER A 605 -111.36 28.28 28.24
C SER A 605 -110.45 27.23 28.87
N VAL A 606 -109.14 27.29 28.60
CA VAL A 606 -108.14 26.41 29.23
C VAL A 606 -107.01 27.25 29.79
N ASN A 607 -106.58 26.95 31.02
CA ASN A 607 -105.43 27.63 31.63
C ASN A 607 -104.10 26.86 31.37
N PRO A 608 -102.94 27.44 31.69
CA PRO A 608 -101.64 26.77 31.50
C PRO A 608 -101.45 25.47 32.28
N LEU A 609 -102.29 25.20 33.28
CA LEU A 609 -102.28 23.96 34.07
C LEU A 609 -103.23 22.88 33.49
N GLY A 610 -103.84 23.14 32.34
CA GLY A 610 -104.75 22.21 31.68
C GLY A 610 -106.15 22.13 32.29
N LEU A 611 -106.54 23.08 33.15
CA LEU A 611 -107.91 23.16 33.66
C LEU A 611 -108.82 23.79 32.60
N VAL A 612 -109.74 23.01 32.07
CA VAL A 612 -110.74 23.46 31.09
C VAL A 612 -111.99 23.92 31.84
N THR A 613 -112.48 25.12 31.54
CA THR A 613 -113.68 25.72 32.15
C THR A 613 -114.72 25.98 31.07
N ALA A 614 -115.92 25.48 31.29
CA ALA A 614 -117.06 25.68 30.40
C ALA A 614 -117.66 27.09 30.58
N ASN A 615 -117.70 27.86 29.50
CA ASN A 615 -118.19 29.24 29.49
C ASN A 615 -119.62 29.35 28.95
N PHE A 616 -119.87 28.82 27.75
CA PHE A 616 -121.15 28.92 27.04
C PHE A 616 -121.54 27.58 26.44
N THR A 617 -122.84 27.28 26.40
CA THR A 617 -123.36 26.08 25.74
C THR A 617 -122.92 26.01 24.29
N GLY A 618 -122.35 24.88 23.88
CA GLY A 618 -121.76 24.69 22.57
C GLY A 618 -120.69 23.62 22.56
N GLN A 619 -119.87 23.60 21.51
CA GLN A 619 -118.80 22.62 21.32
C GLN A 619 -117.50 23.32 20.95
N THR A 620 -116.39 22.89 21.51
CA THR A 620 -115.05 23.41 21.20
C THR A 620 -113.97 22.35 21.38
N PHE A 621 -112.72 22.70 21.09
CA PHE A 621 -111.55 21.82 21.23
C PHE A 621 -110.44 22.52 22.01
N VAL A 622 -109.74 21.73 22.81
CA VAL A 622 -108.51 22.12 23.51
C VAL A 622 -107.35 21.30 22.96
N ILE A 623 -106.32 21.97 22.43
CA ILE A 623 -105.08 21.34 21.95
C ILE A 623 -104.03 21.38 23.05
N SER A 624 -103.41 20.24 23.32
CA SER A 624 -102.28 20.09 24.25
C SER A 624 -101.03 19.74 23.47
N SER A 625 -99.95 20.52 23.59
CA SER A 625 -98.69 20.29 22.86
C SER A 625 -97.48 20.24 23.79
N VAL A 626 -96.55 19.32 23.49
CA VAL A 626 -95.20 19.24 24.07
C VAL A 626 -94.22 19.30 22.92
N ASP A 627 -93.27 20.24 22.97
CA ASP A 627 -92.38 20.57 21.85
C ASP A 627 -93.18 20.89 20.57
N HIS A 628 -92.98 20.12 19.49
CA HIS A 628 -93.69 20.24 18.21
C HIS A 628 -94.81 19.20 18.05
N THR A 629 -95.07 18.39 19.07
CA THR A 629 -96.01 17.27 19.02
C THR A 629 -97.26 17.62 19.85
N SER A 630 -98.46 17.29 19.34
CA SER A 630 -99.72 17.68 20.00
C SER A 630 -100.81 16.61 19.94
N ASP A 631 -101.70 16.62 20.93
CA ASP A 631 -102.96 15.86 20.94
C ASP A 631 -104.15 16.76 21.31
N THR A 632 -105.38 16.32 21.03
CA THR A 632 -106.59 17.16 21.11
C THR A 632 -107.66 16.56 22.01
N THR A 633 -108.27 17.38 22.86
CA THR A 633 -109.48 17.07 23.63
C THR A 633 -110.68 17.82 23.07
N PHE A 634 -111.77 17.11 22.83
CA PHE A 634 -113.07 17.70 22.51
C PHE A 634 -113.81 18.10 23.78
N VAL A 635 -114.42 19.28 23.79
CA VAL A 635 -115.17 19.84 24.92
C VAL A 635 -116.60 20.13 24.50
N ALA A 636 -117.56 19.51 25.17
CA ALA A 636 -118.98 19.77 24.99
C ALA A 636 -119.53 20.49 26.22
N VAL A 637 -120.11 21.67 26.03
CA VAL A 637 -120.72 22.45 27.11
C VAL A 637 -122.24 22.39 27.00
N LEU A 638 -122.87 21.86 28.05
CA LEU A 638 -124.32 21.60 28.11
C LEU A 638 -125.07 22.77 28.77
N GLY A 639 -126.30 23.05 28.33
CA GLY A 639 -127.18 24.11 28.87
C GLY A 639 -128.25 23.58 29.85
N GLU A 640 -128.72 24.42 30.78
CA GLU A 640 -129.76 24.06 31.76
C GLU A 640 -131.11 23.74 31.09
N GLY A 641 -131.72 22.60 31.45
CA GLY A 641 -133.07 22.22 30.99
C GLY A 641 -133.16 21.38 29.70
N SER A 642 -132.04 21.01 29.08
CA SER A 642 -132.05 20.14 27.90
C SER A 642 -132.28 18.67 28.27
N LEU A 643 -133.52 18.18 28.11
CA LEU A 643 -133.91 16.75 28.18
C LEU A 643 -133.74 16.03 26.83
N LEU A 644 -133.01 16.62 25.88
CA LEU A 644 -132.85 16.06 24.55
C LEU A 644 -131.68 15.08 24.53
N SER A 645 -131.94 13.90 23.97
CA SER A 645 -130.90 12.97 23.52
C SER A 645 -129.98 13.72 22.56
N THR A 646 -128.69 13.78 22.85
CA THR A 646 -127.72 14.48 22.01
C THR A 646 -127.02 13.47 21.13
N ALA A 647 -127.22 13.60 19.81
CA ALA A 647 -126.43 12.91 18.82
C ALA A 647 -125.16 13.72 18.53
N PHE A 648 -124.00 13.07 18.52
CA PHE A 648 -122.71 13.68 18.18
C PHE A 648 -122.01 12.83 17.13
N ALA A 649 -121.48 13.45 16.08
CA ALA A 649 -120.61 12.76 15.15
C ALA A 649 -119.15 13.12 15.49
N ASN A 650 -118.36 12.15 15.92
CA ASN A 650 -116.94 12.36 16.23
C ASN A 650 -116.10 12.10 14.97
N GLY A 651 -115.59 13.16 14.35
CA GLY A 651 -114.69 13.02 13.21
C GLY A 651 -114.13 14.35 12.75
N GLN A 652 -112.82 14.54 12.92
CA GLN A 652 -112.05 15.54 12.19
C GLN A 652 -110.98 14.82 11.37
N VAL A 653 -110.84 15.20 10.11
CA VAL A 653 -109.67 14.80 9.31
C VAL A 653 -108.59 15.82 9.57
N ARG A 654 -107.53 15.37 10.24
CA ARG A 654 -106.37 16.22 10.50
C ARG A 654 -105.63 16.50 9.19
N PRO A 655 -104.91 17.64 9.05
CA PRO A 655 -104.16 17.99 7.84
C PRO A 655 -103.10 16.96 7.42
N ASP A 656 -102.67 16.08 8.34
CA ASP A 656 -101.63 15.06 8.19
C ASP A 656 -102.17 13.67 7.78
N VAL A 657 -103.49 13.49 7.65
CA VAL A 657 -104.07 12.21 7.19
C VAL A 657 -103.86 12.05 5.68
N ARG A 658 -103.31 10.90 5.26
CA ARG A 658 -102.96 10.65 3.86
C ARG A 658 -104.21 10.45 2.97
N PRO A 659 -104.20 10.93 1.71
CA PRO A 659 -105.22 10.59 0.73
C PRO A 659 -105.38 9.07 0.60
N GLY A 660 -106.62 8.59 0.60
CA GLY A 660 -106.98 7.18 0.54
C GLY A 660 -107.28 6.52 1.88
N THR A 661 -106.97 7.14 3.02
CA THR A 661 -107.35 6.64 4.35
C THR A 661 -108.87 6.64 4.52
N VAL A 662 -109.42 5.57 5.08
CA VAL A 662 -110.84 5.49 5.47
C VAL A 662 -110.97 5.93 6.92
N VAL A 663 -111.82 6.92 7.17
CA VAL A 663 -112.16 7.45 8.49
C VAL A 663 -113.54 6.96 8.87
N GLU A 664 -113.66 6.37 10.06
CA GLU A 664 -114.93 5.97 10.64
C GLU A 664 -115.43 7.05 11.59
N ILE A 665 -116.63 7.54 11.33
CA ILE A 665 -117.28 8.59 12.10
C ILE A 665 -118.47 7.98 12.82
N PRO A 666 -118.33 7.67 14.13
CA PRO A 666 -119.46 7.26 14.92
C PRO A 666 -120.36 8.46 15.22
N VAL A 667 -121.64 8.34 14.89
CA VAL A 667 -122.75 9.14 15.40
C VAL A 667 -123.22 8.48 16.69
N ILE A 668 -122.89 9.10 17.81
CA ILE A 668 -123.15 8.62 19.16
C ILE A 668 -124.36 9.35 19.71
N LEU A 669 -125.36 8.64 20.21
CA LEU A 669 -126.43 9.23 21.00
C LEU A 669 -126.19 9.03 22.49
N ASP A 670 -126.32 10.12 23.23
CA ASP A 670 -126.38 10.14 24.67
C ASP A 670 -127.84 10.34 25.12
N MET A 671 -128.38 9.32 25.77
CA MET A 671 -129.71 9.23 26.37
C MET A 671 -129.66 9.19 27.90
N SER A 672 -128.54 9.57 28.52
CA SER A 672 -128.37 9.58 29.98
C SER A 672 -129.42 10.39 30.74
N ARG A 673 -130.16 11.27 30.06
CA ARG A 673 -131.24 12.11 30.62
C ARG A 673 -132.66 11.78 30.09
N ALA A 674 -132.86 10.68 29.34
CA ALA A 674 -134.17 10.23 28.81
C ALA A 674 -134.83 9.13 29.67
N SER A 675 -136.17 9.02 29.63
CA SER A 675 -136.99 8.06 30.43
C SER A 675 -136.64 6.58 30.17
N PRO A 676 -136.78 5.64 31.14
CA PRO A 676 -136.31 4.26 31.03
C PRO A 676 -137.02 3.38 29.99
N ALA A 677 -138.15 3.85 29.45
CA ALA A 677 -138.86 3.19 28.36
C ALA A 677 -138.17 3.54 27.04
N GLY A 678 -137.11 2.79 26.71
CA GLY A 678 -136.20 3.02 25.59
C GLY A 678 -136.81 2.84 24.20
N ASP A 679 -137.92 3.49 23.89
CA ASP A 679 -138.47 3.61 22.54
C ASP A 679 -137.93 4.91 21.91
N LEU A 680 -137.06 4.76 20.91
CA LEU A 680 -136.61 5.86 20.06
C LEU A 680 -137.78 6.17 19.12
N GLY A 681 -138.47 7.29 19.37
CA GLY A 681 -139.35 7.86 18.35
C GLY A 681 -138.59 8.12 17.04
N SER A 682 -139.28 8.64 16.02
CA SER A 682 -138.62 9.01 14.76
C SER A 682 -137.57 10.10 15.01
N VAL A 683 -136.29 9.75 14.89
CA VAL A 683 -135.20 10.72 14.84
C VAL A 683 -134.71 10.78 13.41
N GLN A 684 -134.84 11.97 12.82
CA GLN A 684 -134.31 12.26 11.50
C GLN A 684 -133.17 13.24 11.64
N GLY A 685 -132.08 12.96 10.94
CA GLY A 685 -130.93 13.84 10.90
C GLY A 685 -130.20 13.75 9.57
N HIS A 686 -129.32 14.71 9.37
CA HIS A 686 -128.40 14.69 8.24
C HIS A 686 -126.99 15.07 8.69
N LEU A 687 -126.02 14.32 8.17
CA LEU A 687 -124.60 14.57 8.32
C LEU A 687 -124.12 15.33 7.10
N ARG A 688 -123.61 16.56 7.27
CA ARG A 688 -122.92 17.27 6.20
C ARG A 688 -121.41 17.03 6.27
N TYR A 689 -120.81 16.71 5.14
CA TYR A 689 -119.36 16.59 4.98
C TYR A 689 -118.88 17.37 3.74
N ASP A 690 -117.62 17.79 3.77
CA ASP A 690 -116.99 18.54 2.69
C ASP A 690 -116.62 17.59 1.54
N VAL A 691 -117.27 17.76 0.38
CA VAL A 691 -117.10 16.90 -0.80
C VAL A 691 -115.74 17.05 -1.46
N ASP A 692 -115.04 18.16 -1.24
CA ASP A 692 -113.72 18.38 -1.82
C ASP A 692 -112.61 17.64 -1.04
N VAL A 693 -112.92 17.20 0.18
CA VAL A 693 -111.97 16.52 1.09
C VAL A 693 -112.36 15.07 1.36
N LEU A 694 -113.66 14.75 1.34
CA LEU A 694 -114.20 13.47 1.78
C LEU A 694 -115.19 12.87 0.76
N GLU A 695 -115.09 11.56 0.58
CA GLU A 695 -116.01 10.76 -0.22
C GLU A 695 -116.79 9.80 0.68
N PHE A 696 -118.11 9.77 0.56
CA PHE A 696 -118.94 8.80 1.28
C PHE A 696 -118.73 7.39 0.73
N GLN A 697 -118.43 6.44 1.61
CA GLN A 697 -118.22 5.04 1.25
C GLN A 697 -119.42 4.20 1.67
N SER A 698 -119.74 4.21 2.96
CA SER A 698 -120.87 3.47 3.51
C SER A 698 -121.33 4.08 4.83
N ALA A 699 -122.55 3.75 5.24
CA ALA A 699 -122.97 3.92 6.62
C ALA A 699 -123.67 2.65 7.09
N GLN A 700 -123.35 2.22 8.30
CA GLN A 700 -123.94 1.03 8.92
C GLN A 700 -124.43 1.39 10.31
N SER A 701 -125.58 0.82 10.68
CA SER A 701 -126.16 0.93 12.02
C SER A 701 -126.23 -0.47 12.62
N ASP A 702 -125.83 -0.58 13.89
CA ASP A 702 -125.88 -1.82 14.66
C ASP A 702 -127.14 -1.89 15.56
N LEU A 703 -128.11 -0.99 15.35
CA LEU A 703 -129.38 -0.94 16.11
C LEU A 703 -130.42 -1.94 15.58
N ALA A 704 -131.18 -2.56 16.49
CA ALA A 704 -132.33 -3.39 16.16
C ALA A 704 -133.57 -2.50 15.92
N GLY A 705 -133.93 -2.26 14.65
CA GLY A 705 -135.06 -1.41 14.26
C GLY A 705 -135.09 -1.08 12.76
N SER A 706 -135.99 -0.20 12.32
CA SER A 706 -135.97 0.32 10.93
C SER A 706 -135.03 1.51 10.85
N VAL A 707 -133.98 1.36 10.04
CA VAL A 707 -133.01 2.41 9.73
C VAL A 707 -133.10 2.71 8.24
N GLU A 708 -133.50 3.93 7.90
CA GLU A 708 -133.42 4.45 6.54
C GLU A 708 -132.19 5.33 6.43
N ILE A 709 -131.25 4.94 5.57
CA ILE A 709 -130.09 5.74 5.21
C ILE A 709 -130.21 6.07 3.74
N ASN A 710 -130.14 7.36 3.41
CA ASN A 710 -130.10 7.80 2.02
C ASN A 710 -129.06 8.91 1.88
N ALA A 711 -128.32 8.89 0.78
CA ALA A 711 -127.41 9.95 0.37
C ALA A 711 -128.01 10.65 -0.86
N PRO A 712 -129.02 11.54 -0.69
CA PRO A 712 -129.74 12.12 -1.81
C PRO A 712 -128.89 13.09 -2.65
N ALA A 713 -127.77 13.59 -2.10
CA ALA A 713 -126.83 14.48 -2.77
C ALA A 713 -125.41 14.30 -2.21
N ALA A 714 -124.40 14.59 -3.02
CA ALA A 714 -123.01 14.61 -2.56
C ALA A 714 -122.84 15.60 -1.40
N GLY A 715 -122.16 15.16 -0.32
CA GLY A 715 -121.89 15.98 0.85
C GLY A 715 -122.94 15.91 1.95
N ILE A 716 -124.02 15.13 1.76
CA ILE A 716 -125.07 14.95 2.76
C ILE A 716 -125.44 13.47 2.89
N VAL A 717 -125.35 12.94 4.12
CA VAL A 717 -125.90 11.63 4.48
C VAL A 717 -127.12 11.85 5.36
N ASN A 718 -128.31 11.56 4.85
CA ASN A 718 -129.54 11.56 5.63
C ASN A 718 -129.68 10.21 6.33
N PHE A 719 -130.10 10.25 7.59
CA PHE A 719 -130.42 9.06 8.35
C PHE A 719 -131.70 9.29 9.14
N ALA A 720 -132.55 8.27 9.15
CA ALA A 720 -133.73 8.19 9.99
C ALA A 720 -133.70 6.87 10.73
N PHE A 721 -133.94 6.90 12.04
CA PHE A 721 -134.03 5.70 12.86
C PHE A 721 -135.28 5.71 13.72
N ALA A 722 -135.90 4.53 13.82
CA ALA A 722 -136.97 4.21 14.76
C ALA A 722 -136.72 2.81 15.32
N GLY A 723 -136.72 2.67 16.65
CA GLY A 723 -136.37 1.41 17.30
C GLY A 723 -136.13 1.55 18.79
N THR A 724 -135.56 0.53 19.44
CA THR A 724 -135.32 0.56 20.89
C THR A 724 -133.84 0.73 21.24
N ALA A 725 -133.56 1.50 22.29
CA ALA A 725 -132.19 1.72 22.77
C ALA A 725 -131.59 0.41 23.36
N PRO A 726 -130.28 0.14 23.17
CA PRO A 726 -129.62 -1.02 23.78
C PRO A 726 -129.72 -0.99 25.31
N GLN A 727 -130.24 -2.06 25.92
CA GLN A 727 -130.45 -2.09 27.38
C GLN A 727 -129.15 -1.86 28.16
N GLY A 728 -129.20 -0.96 29.14
CA GLY A 728 -128.11 -0.71 30.10
C GLY A 728 -126.98 0.20 29.61
N ARG A 729 -127.06 0.78 28.40
CA ARG A 729 -126.07 1.76 27.91
C ARG A 729 -126.75 3.11 27.63
N PRO A 730 -126.55 4.13 28.46
CA PRO A 730 -127.11 5.45 28.22
C PRO A 730 -126.44 6.18 27.04
N VAL A 731 -125.22 5.79 26.67
CA VAL A 731 -124.49 6.35 25.52
C VAL A 731 -124.11 5.22 24.58
N PHE A 732 -124.50 5.32 23.31
CA PHE A 732 -124.23 4.28 22.32
C PHE A 732 -124.11 4.86 20.91
N THR A 733 -123.30 4.20 20.07
CA THR A 733 -123.19 4.52 18.65
C THR A 733 -124.43 4.04 17.92
N VAL A 734 -125.01 4.93 17.12
CA VAL A 734 -126.26 4.69 16.38
C VAL A 734 -126.01 4.53 14.90
N LEU A 735 -125.01 5.23 14.38
CA LEU A 735 -124.62 5.14 12.97
C LEU A 735 -123.10 5.28 12.90
N THR A 736 -122.44 4.40 12.17
CA THR A 736 -121.03 4.59 11.81
C THR A 736 -120.97 4.95 10.35
N VAL A 737 -120.53 6.17 10.04
CA VAL A 737 -120.33 6.66 8.68
C VAL A 737 -118.87 6.50 8.30
N ARG A 738 -118.61 5.75 7.22
CA ARG A 738 -117.29 5.59 6.64
C ARG A 738 -117.10 6.60 5.52
N LEU A 739 -116.11 7.48 5.69
CA LEU A 739 -115.70 8.45 4.69
C LEU A 739 -114.27 8.16 4.25
N ARG A 740 -113.98 8.21 2.95
CA ARG A 740 -112.62 8.11 2.41
C ARG A 740 -112.05 9.50 2.20
N VAL A 741 -110.81 9.71 2.61
CA VAL A 741 -110.09 10.99 2.40
C VAL A 741 -109.64 11.07 0.95
N LEU A 742 -110.08 12.10 0.22
CA LEU A 742 -109.72 12.36 -1.17
C LEU A 742 -108.46 13.22 -1.29
N ALA A 743 -108.30 14.21 -0.40
CA ALA A 743 -107.20 15.14 -0.38
C ALA A 743 -106.86 15.56 1.06
N ALA A 744 -105.62 15.99 1.30
CA ALA A 744 -105.24 16.59 2.58
C ALA A 744 -106.00 17.91 2.77
N ALA A 745 -106.61 18.10 3.95
CA ALA A 745 -107.37 19.32 4.23
C ALA A 745 -106.47 20.57 4.10
N PRO A 746 -106.92 21.66 3.44
CA PRO A 746 -106.16 22.90 3.38
C PRO A 746 -105.82 23.41 4.78
N VAL A 747 -104.55 23.76 5.00
CA VAL A 747 -104.05 24.25 6.29
C VAL A 747 -104.91 25.43 6.76
N GLY A 748 -105.61 25.25 7.89
CA GLY A 748 -106.48 26.28 8.49
C GLY A 748 -107.98 26.13 8.22
N ARG A 749 -108.44 25.10 7.52
CA ARG A 749 -109.87 24.71 7.48
C ARG A 749 -110.04 23.29 7.99
N TYR A 750 -110.75 23.14 9.11
CA TYR A 750 -111.32 21.85 9.49
C TYR A 750 -112.58 21.64 8.65
N SER A 751 -112.70 20.51 7.96
CA SER A 751 -113.96 20.14 7.32
C SER A 751 -115.03 20.00 8.41
N ALA A 752 -115.94 20.96 8.47
CA ALA A 752 -116.95 21.04 9.52
C ALA A 752 -117.98 19.94 9.33
N LEU A 753 -117.87 18.90 10.15
CA LEU A 753 -118.87 17.87 10.25
C LEU A 753 -120.06 18.42 11.05
N SER A 754 -121.12 18.80 10.35
CA SER A 754 -122.30 19.38 11.00
C SER A 754 -123.39 18.33 11.05
N LEU A 755 -123.78 17.97 12.28
CA LEU A 755 -124.91 17.10 12.54
C LEU A 755 -126.12 17.96 12.87
N PHE A 756 -127.15 17.90 12.04
CA PHE A 756 -128.44 18.52 12.32
C PHE A 756 -129.46 17.40 12.51
N TYR A 757 -130.20 17.42 13.62
CA TYR A 757 -131.28 16.48 13.86
C TYR A 757 -132.50 17.21 14.43
N SER A 758 -133.68 16.66 14.17
CA SER A 758 -134.93 17.05 14.84
C SER A 758 -135.57 15.80 15.41
N ALA A 759 -135.81 15.80 16.72
CA ALA A 759 -136.66 14.82 17.37
C ALA A 759 -138.01 15.48 17.65
N LEU A 760 -139.08 15.03 17.00
CA LEU A 760 -140.44 15.48 17.28
C LEU A 760 -141.13 14.46 18.22
N PRO A 761 -141.54 14.84 19.44
CA PRO A 761 -142.33 13.95 20.28
C PRO A 761 -143.77 13.84 19.76
N THR A 762 -144.24 12.62 19.49
CA THR A 762 -145.67 12.35 19.29
C THR A 762 -146.37 12.31 20.65
N SER A 763 -146.91 13.46 21.04
CA SER A 763 -147.76 13.74 22.21
C SER A 763 -147.03 13.99 23.54
N THR A 764 -147.18 15.21 24.03
CA THR A 764 -147.12 15.51 25.47
C THR A 764 -148.18 16.55 25.76
N THR A 765 -149.22 16.15 26.48
CA THR A 765 -150.33 17.00 26.92
C THR A 765 -149.82 17.93 28.03
N PHE A 766 -149.91 19.25 27.83
CA PHE A 766 -149.69 20.24 28.89
C PHE A 766 -150.89 20.25 29.84
N GLN A 767 -150.67 20.10 31.16
CA GLN A 767 -151.67 20.43 32.19
C GLN A 767 -151.57 21.90 32.59
N ASN A 768 -152.75 22.53 32.75
CA ASN A 768 -153.00 23.95 32.99
C ASN A 768 -152.04 24.64 33.97
N PHE A 769 -151.44 25.75 33.53
CA PHE A 769 -150.97 26.82 34.42
C PHE A 769 -151.91 28.03 34.23
N VAL A 770 -152.71 28.33 35.26
CA VAL A 770 -153.58 29.51 35.30
C VAL A 770 -152.77 30.68 35.85
N LEU A 771 -152.66 31.77 35.11
CA LEU A 771 -152.05 33.02 35.56
C LEU A 771 -153.04 33.79 36.46
N PRO A 772 -152.66 34.22 37.67
CA PRO A 772 -153.37 35.28 38.37
C PRO A 772 -153.04 36.64 37.71
N THR A 773 -154.04 37.50 37.75
CA THR A 773 -154.15 38.85 37.19
C THR A 773 -152.90 39.75 37.37
N SER A 774 -152.38 40.23 36.23
CA SER A 774 -151.47 41.37 35.98
C SER A 774 -150.07 41.38 36.61
N VAL A 775 -149.02 41.47 35.78
CA VAL A 775 -148.12 42.64 35.64
C VAL A 775 -147.40 42.57 34.27
N SER A 776 -147.23 43.74 33.66
CA SER A 776 -146.68 44.06 32.34
C SER A 776 -145.13 44.12 32.26
N GLY A 777 -144.58 43.80 31.08
CA GLY A 777 -143.20 44.14 30.68
C GLY A 777 -142.87 43.63 29.26
N ARG A 778 -142.21 44.45 28.41
CA ARG A 778 -142.09 44.23 26.96
C ARG A 778 -141.22 43.01 26.58
N VAL A 779 -141.78 42.15 25.74
CA VAL A 779 -141.10 41.06 25.02
C VAL A 779 -140.69 41.56 23.63
N ARG A 780 -139.43 41.33 23.24
CA ARG A 780 -138.94 41.52 21.87
C ARG A 780 -138.89 40.16 21.19
N VAL A 781 -139.74 39.95 20.20
CA VAL A 781 -139.72 38.78 19.32
C VAL A 781 -138.82 39.12 18.12
N VAL A 782 -137.79 38.31 17.88
CA VAL A 782 -137.04 38.29 16.62
C VAL A 782 -137.43 36.97 15.95
N ALA A 783 -138.07 37.08 14.79
CA ALA A 783 -138.45 35.94 13.95
C ALA A 783 -137.18 35.24 13.40
N PRO A 784 -137.26 33.94 13.08
CA PRO A 784 -136.11 33.05 12.89
C PRO A 784 -135.17 33.43 11.75
#